data_AF-A0AB34KIT4-F1
#
_entry.id   AF-A0AB34KIT4-F1
#
_cell.length_a   1.000
_cell.length_b   1.000
_cell.length_c   1.000
_cell.angle_alpha   90.00
_cell.angle_beta   90.00
_cell.angle_gamma   90.00
#
_symmetry.space_group_name_H-M   'P 1'
#
loop_
_entity.id
_entity.type
_entity.pdbx_description
1 polymer ?
#
loop_
_entity_poly.entity_id
_entity_poly.type
_entity_poly.pdbx_seq_one_letter_code
_entity_poly.pdbx_strand_id
1 'polypeptide(L)'
;MTNVQTVQIVFGHPRLSEALLRCFFDQDRPTKIKHLWLENVRILEGTEIEIQDHKYGLPKHLNFHGLKSLRFRRLPMETVQQAHGQTGLNPAYFNHARGNRSTELQNGFGGQYLTNTVAVGAELVSGQEQVEQVMEATESPDEPVPFQNLMGPAHKFDDAIYAAVSGQVALPAEVLAAAEPSHHRRSILAYQAPWYLPVQELPPEEARMFRQLFRANGPTAGKTALALLGSAKDTLTSLTLDWAMTAPDESSMNREDYEGWLRWYLQLFDLRFPSLQVFQYRNAIVDKSMLPSGLFLLDHSNLSSADYPEKRPLTGQPRSTVFDMGLKPLEFIEAHPKLKCLAWPMDQFFAPHPRHDIEGRVQMVISRLATMLVDLRVDACYCGMGEPHSDNYSPGWETEDTLSRRRFIAEFAAEMRTVTSIKIEGGIPLDERRETIRALRHCKLEKIVFIGTCSTIGNTWGAGGTDGTLTDDERDFLEEEDETFIKEIIKRAPVAPNLDLPFRPDYGWRGRPPMTYTIAAYHGASIRELKFCGYKGAPDLFNPSHLAESLLDPLLHFPRLEALTLSLKLDTSHGNATHDDSVIASWLAPRNPTTTALVAAPGSAPPDSWARQLEYFEPEYLAWTAVWFAQDFLSAEARRQPGGVRFRASFCMGDWGGIFDLDVWVGCGGSGKAVLLGFEGPREESEEGRRREKLVGRRWFGSGLRLGG
;
A
#
# COMPACT_ATOMS: atom_id res chain seq x y z
N MET A 1 -1.22 -22.04 -23.37
CA MET A 1 -2.17 -21.88 -22.24
C MET A 1 -3.46 -21.23 -22.72
N THR A 2 -4.53 -21.99 -22.98
CA THR A 2 -5.75 -21.49 -23.64
C THR A 2 -6.89 -21.10 -22.69
N ASN A 3 -6.96 -21.64 -21.48
CA ASN A 3 -8.08 -21.41 -20.54
C ASN A 3 -7.79 -20.41 -19.42
N VAL A 4 -6.79 -19.54 -19.60
CA VAL A 4 -6.40 -18.53 -18.60
C VAL A 4 -7.39 -17.36 -18.64
N GLN A 5 -7.91 -16.97 -17.48
CA GLN A 5 -8.81 -15.83 -17.30
C GLN A 5 -8.22 -14.70 -16.45
N THR A 6 -7.14 -14.98 -15.71
CA THR A 6 -6.45 -14.02 -14.85
C THR A 6 -4.99 -14.01 -15.21
N VAL A 7 -4.45 -12.82 -15.48
CA VAL A 7 -3.02 -12.59 -15.68
C VAL A 7 -2.54 -11.67 -14.57
N GLN A 8 -1.55 -12.15 -13.83
CA GLN A 8 -0.90 -11.39 -12.77
C GLN A 8 0.59 -11.40 -13.03
N ILE A 9 1.19 -10.22 -13.08
CA ILE A 9 2.62 -10.04 -13.26
C ILE A 9 3.09 -9.14 -12.11
N VAL A 10 3.99 -9.65 -11.27
CA VAL A 10 4.51 -8.95 -10.11
C VAL A 10 6.02 -9.04 -10.11
N PHE A 11 6.72 -7.91 -10.07
CA PHE A 11 8.18 -7.81 -10.23
C PHE A 11 8.65 -8.52 -11.52
N GLY A 12 7.88 -8.35 -12.60
CA GLY A 12 8.06 -9.10 -13.83
C GLY A 12 9.28 -8.64 -14.62
N HIS A 13 10.03 -9.60 -15.16
CA HIS A 13 11.08 -9.31 -16.14
C HIS A 13 10.48 -8.59 -17.37
N PRO A 14 11.10 -7.52 -17.91
CA PRO A 14 10.50 -6.69 -18.96
C PRO A 14 10.06 -7.49 -20.19
N ARG A 15 10.95 -8.33 -20.72
CA ARG A 15 10.70 -9.10 -21.95
C ARG A 15 9.69 -10.21 -21.77
N LEU A 16 9.70 -10.85 -20.60
CA LEU A 16 8.71 -11.88 -20.28
C LEU A 16 7.34 -11.24 -20.09
N SER A 17 7.28 -10.09 -19.40
CA SER A 17 6.04 -9.35 -19.17
C SER A 17 5.43 -8.90 -20.50
N GLU A 18 6.24 -8.34 -21.39
CA GLU A 18 5.85 -7.98 -22.75
C GLU A 18 5.29 -9.17 -23.52
N ALA A 19 6.02 -10.29 -23.55
CA ALA A 19 5.59 -11.50 -24.24
C ALA A 19 4.28 -12.07 -23.69
N LEU A 20 4.15 -12.14 -22.36
CA LEU A 20 2.94 -12.61 -21.70
C LEU A 20 1.77 -11.70 -22.06
N LEU A 21 1.92 -10.39 -21.94
CA LEU A 21 0.86 -9.43 -22.24
C LEU A 21 0.42 -9.52 -23.71
N ARG A 22 1.35 -9.50 -24.66
CA ARG A 22 0.99 -9.60 -26.09
C ARG A 22 0.30 -10.91 -26.43
N CYS A 23 0.80 -12.05 -25.94
CA CYS A 23 0.20 -13.36 -26.20
C CYS A 23 -1.13 -13.60 -25.46
N PHE A 24 -1.32 -13.01 -24.28
CA PHE A 24 -2.58 -13.12 -23.53
C PHE A 24 -3.66 -12.17 -24.05
N PHE A 25 -3.29 -11.06 -24.66
CA PHE A 25 -4.21 -10.07 -25.21
C PHE A 25 -4.25 -10.03 -26.74
N ASP A 26 -3.62 -10.98 -27.42
CA ASP A 26 -3.75 -11.17 -28.86
C ASP A 26 -5.24 -11.12 -29.28
N GLN A 27 -5.52 -10.29 -30.28
CA GLN A 27 -6.87 -10.13 -30.84
C GLN A 27 -7.47 -11.49 -31.26
N ASP A 28 -6.63 -12.40 -31.77
CA ASP A 28 -7.01 -13.69 -32.33
C ASP A 28 -7.12 -14.78 -31.26
N ARG A 29 -6.77 -14.45 -30.00
CA ARG A 29 -6.90 -15.37 -28.89
C ARG A 29 -8.38 -15.72 -28.63
N PRO A 30 -8.75 -17.02 -28.56
CA PRO A 30 -10.13 -17.46 -28.38
C PRO A 30 -10.68 -17.13 -26.99
N THR A 31 -9.88 -17.36 -25.94
CA THR A 31 -10.28 -17.08 -24.55
C THR A 31 -9.78 -15.71 -24.13
N LYS A 32 -10.71 -14.80 -23.84
CA LYS A 32 -10.41 -13.45 -23.37
C LYS A 32 -10.05 -13.44 -21.88
N ILE A 33 -8.99 -12.71 -21.53
CA ILE A 33 -8.62 -12.42 -20.14
C ILE A 33 -9.71 -11.55 -19.51
N LYS A 34 -10.01 -11.84 -18.23
CA LYS A 34 -11.02 -11.13 -17.42
C LYS A 34 -10.38 -10.27 -16.35
N HIS A 35 -9.20 -10.64 -15.86
CA HIS A 35 -8.54 -9.94 -14.76
C HIS A 35 -7.06 -9.72 -15.09
N LEU A 36 -6.63 -8.46 -15.01
CA LEU A 36 -5.24 -8.06 -15.22
C LEU A 36 -4.71 -7.33 -13.99
N TRP A 37 -3.59 -7.81 -13.45
CA TRP A 37 -2.87 -7.15 -12.37
C TRP A 37 -1.39 -7.01 -12.71
N LEU A 38 -0.92 -5.78 -12.75
CA LEU A 38 0.47 -5.41 -12.96
C LEU A 38 1.02 -4.74 -11.70
N GLU A 39 2.10 -5.28 -11.15
CA GLU A 39 2.80 -4.73 -9.99
C GLU A 39 4.29 -4.61 -10.25
N ASN A 40 4.82 -3.37 -10.26
CA ASN A 40 6.23 -3.08 -10.53
C ASN A 40 6.74 -3.76 -11.82
N VAL A 41 6.08 -3.44 -12.94
CA VAL A 41 6.31 -4.03 -14.27
C VAL A 41 6.36 -2.93 -15.32
N ARG A 42 7.20 -3.09 -16.35
CA ARG A 42 7.17 -2.24 -17.54
C ARG A 42 5.96 -2.57 -18.42
N ILE A 43 5.15 -1.56 -18.77
CA ILE A 43 3.91 -1.77 -19.55
C ILE A 43 3.96 -1.27 -20.99
N LEU A 44 4.95 -0.44 -21.34
CA LEU A 44 5.06 0.29 -22.61
C LEU A 44 4.81 -0.60 -23.85
N GLU A 45 5.70 -1.56 -24.12
CA GLU A 45 5.63 -2.40 -25.32
C GLU A 45 4.59 -3.51 -25.20
N GLY A 46 4.33 -3.99 -23.97
CA GLY A 46 3.43 -5.12 -23.72
C GLY A 46 1.95 -4.76 -23.81
N THR A 47 1.59 -3.49 -23.70
CA THR A 47 0.19 -3.04 -23.67
C THR A 47 -0.21 -2.10 -24.82
N GLU A 48 0.73 -1.76 -25.69
CA GLU A 48 0.44 -0.98 -26.89
C GLU A 48 -0.47 -1.77 -27.84
N ILE A 49 -1.66 -1.22 -28.10
CA ILE A 49 -2.76 -1.87 -28.83
C ILE A 49 -2.32 -2.32 -30.21
N GLU A 50 -1.50 -1.52 -30.89
CA GLU A 50 -1.03 -1.81 -32.24
C GLU A 50 0.43 -1.42 -32.37
N ILE A 51 1.23 -2.33 -32.91
CA ILE A 51 2.62 -2.07 -33.32
C ILE A 51 2.82 -2.52 -34.76
N GLN A 52 3.70 -1.82 -35.48
CA GLN A 52 3.97 -2.11 -36.89
C GLN A 52 4.76 -3.43 -37.05
N ASP A 53 5.76 -3.63 -36.21
CA ASP A 53 6.58 -4.84 -36.25
C ASP A 53 7.09 -5.26 -34.88
N HIS A 54 7.36 -6.57 -34.77
CA HIS A 54 7.91 -7.16 -33.56
C HIS A 54 8.92 -8.24 -33.92
N LYS A 55 10.20 -8.04 -33.55
CA LYS A 55 11.33 -8.92 -33.90
C LYS A 55 11.15 -10.39 -33.55
N TYR A 56 10.42 -10.68 -32.47
CA TYR A 56 10.16 -12.05 -32.02
C TYR A 56 8.83 -12.63 -32.53
N GLY A 57 8.17 -11.97 -33.49
CA GLY A 57 6.88 -12.43 -34.03
C GLY A 57 5.75 -12.44 -33.02
N LEU A 58 5.82 -11.61 -31.97
CA LEU A 58 4.73 -11.48 -31.01
C LEU A 58 3.50 -10.82 -31.67
N PRO A 59 2.29 -11.07 -31.13
CA PRO A 59 1.07 -10.47 -31.64
C PRO A 59 1.17 -8.96 -31.80
N LYS A 60 0.82 -8.47 -32.99
CA LYS A 60 0.92 -7.04 -33.35
C LYS A 60 -0.28 -6.23 -32.90
N HIS A 61 -1.45 -6.88 -32.78
CA HIS A 61 -2.70 -6.26 -32.41
C HIS A 61 -3.24 -6.88 -31.12
N LEU A 62 -3.50 -6.03 -30.14
CA LEU A 62 -4.02 -6.42 -28.84
C LEU A 62 -5.48 -5.99 -28.69
N ASN A 63 -6.25 -6.78 -27.95
CA ASN A 63 -7.63 -6.47 -27.64
C ASN A 63 -7.90 -6.68 -26.15
N PHE A 64 -8.14 -5.58 -25.43
CA PHE A 64 -8.45 -5.57 -24.00
C PHE A 64 -9.95 -5.68 -23.71
N HIS A 65 -10.81 -5.74 -24.74
CA HIS A 65 -12.24 -5.93 -24.56
C HIS A 65 -12.54 -7.25 -23.85
N GLY A 66 -13.42 -7.18 -22.84
CA GLY A 66 -13.79 -8.32 -22.01
C GLY A 66 -13.09 -8.34 -20.65
N LEU A 67 -12.11 -7.46 -20.41
CA LEU A 67 -11.55 -7.22 -19.09
C LEU A 67 -12.63 -6.72 -18.14
N LYS A 68 -12.77 -7.41 -16.99
CA LYS A 68 -13.67 -7.06 -15.90
C LYS A 68 -12.96 -6.34 -14.76
N SER A 69 -11.68 -6.63 -14.54
CA SER A 69 -10.88 -6.01 -13.50
C SER A 69 -9.49 -5.66 -14.01
N LEU A 70 -9.06 -4.45 -13.68
CA LEU A 70 -7.70 -3.97 -13.94
C LEU A 70 -7.12 -3.38 -12.66
N ARG A 71 -5.89 -3.78 -12.33
CA ARG A 71 -5.14 -3.23 -11.22
C ARG A 71 -3.73 -2.86 -11.62
N PHE A 72 -3.37 -1.61 -11.38
CA PHE A 72 -2.01 -1.14 -11.39
C PHE A 72 -1.53 -0.97 -9.96
N ARG A 73 -0.32 -1.45 -9.67
CA ARG A 73 0.29 -1.29 -8.36
C ARG A 73 1.77 -0.96 -8.44
N ARG A 74 2.26 0.02 -7.68
CA ARG A 74 3.69 0.43 -7.69
C ARG A 74 4.23 0.53 -9.11
N LEU A 75 3.46 1.19 -9.97
CA LEU A 75 3.73 1.23 -11.39
C LEU A 75 4.25 2.63 -11.72
N PRO A 76 5.52 2.80 -12.11
CA PRO A 76 6.00 4.08 -12.66
C PRO A 76 5.21 4.39 -13.92
N MET A 77 4.50 5.53 -13.95
CA MET A 77 3.72 5.99 -15.09
C MET A 77 4.32 7.25 -15.75
N GLU A 78 5.31 7.90 -15.12
CA GLU A 78 6.03 9.07 -15.64
C GLU A 78 7.54 9.06 -15.36
N THR A 79 8.28 9.86 -16.15
CA THR A 79 9.75 9.91 -16.25
C THR A 79 10.27 11.33 -16.12
N VAL A 80 11.07 11.66 -15.10
CA VAL A 80 11.95 12.83 -15.18
C VAL A 80 13.30 12.58 -14.49
N GLN A 81 14.30 13.24 -15.05
CA GLN A 81 15.72 13.33 -14.75
C GLN A 81 15.98 13.84 -13.33
N GLN A 82 16.51 12.98 -12.45
CA GLN A 82 17.05 13.45 -11.17
C GLN A 82 18.22 14.40 -11.44
N ALA A 83 18.09 15.62 -10.97
CA ALA A 83 19.22 16.54 -10.89
C ALA A 83 20.27 15.94 -9.93
N HIS A 84 21.53 15.95 -10.37
CA HIS A 84 22.66 15.53 -9.56
C HIS A 84 22.72 16.33 -8.25
N GLY A 85 22.84 15.66 -7.12
CA GLY A 85 23.37 16.30 -5.90
C GLY A 85 22.59 16.18 -4.59
N GLN A 86 21.78 15.14 -4.34
CA GLN A 86 21.34 14.84 -2.98
C GLN A 86 21.40 13.34 -2.66
N THR A 87 22.58 12.90 -2.26
CA THR A 87 22.86 11.63 -1.55
C THR A 87 22.36 11.64 -0.09
N GLY A 88 21.24 12.31 0.16
CA GLY A 88 20.80 12.67 1.52
C GLY A 88 19.31 12.48 1.74
N LEU A 89 18.77 11.29 1.44
CA LEU A 89 17.53 10.91 2.09
C LEU A 89 17.85 10.65 3.56
N ASN A 90 17.39 11.55 4.43
CA ASN A 90 17.54 11.43 5.87
C ASN A 90 16.96 10.07 6.32
N PRO A 91 17.72 9.23 7.04
CA PRO A 91 17.19 7.98 7.59
C PRO A 91 15.91 8.19 8.43
N ALA A 92 15.66 9.42 8.90
CA ALA A 92 14.41 9.83 9.52
C ALA A 92 13.22 10.00 8.54
N TYR A 93 13.17 9.31 7.39
CA TYR A 93 11.98 9.22 6.51
C TYR A 93 11.53 7.77 6.27
N PHE A 94 12.09 6.80 6.99
CA PHE A 94 11.71 5.39 6.85
C PHE A 94 10.39 5.10 7.58
N ASN A 95 9.32 4.91 6.81
CA ASN A 95 8.12 4.23 7.30
C ASN A 95 8.41 2.73 7.40
N HIS A 96 8.22 2.15 8.60
CA HIS A 96 8.51 0.76 8.97
C HIS A 96 8.28 -0.25 7.82
N ALA A 97 9.34 -0.97 7.45
CA ALA A 97 9.40 -1.70 6.20
C ALA A 97 9.12 -3.20 6.39
N ARG A 98 7.99 -3.68 5.87
CA ARG A 98 7.41 -5.01 6.11
C ARG A 98 8.18 -6.25 5.59
N GLY A 99 9.50 -6.21 5.46
CA GLY A 99 10.34 -7.39 5.28
C GLY A 99 11.71 -7.23 5.94
N ASN A 100 12.22 -8.30 6.56
CA ASN A 100 13.50 -8.29 7.30
C ASN A 100 14.72 -8.65 6.44
N ARG A 101 14.49 -9.04 5.19
CA ARG A 101 15.58 -9.32 4.24
C ARG A 101 15.51 -8.34 3.10
N SER A 102 16.60 -7.59 2.92
CA SER A 102 16.92 -7.02 1.61
C SER A 102 16.96 -8.18 0.63
N THR A 103 15.92 -8.26 -0.19
CA THR A 103 15.79 -9.21 -1.27
C THR A 103 16.17 -8.47 -2.53
N GLU A 104 16.93 -9.11 -3.40
CA GLU A 104 17.16 -8.55 -4.72
C GLU A 104 15.84 -8.59 -5.51
N LEU A 105 15.14 -7.46 -5.55
CA LEU A 105 13.90 -7.34 -6.31
C LEU A 105 14.21 -6.82 -7.71
N GLN A 106 13.48 -7.35 -8.69
CA GLN A 106 13.51 -6.85 -10.04
C GLN A 106 12.79 -5.49 -10.09
N ASN A 107 13.45 -4.46 -10.61
CA ASN A 107 12.88 -3.12 -10.75
C ASN A 107 11.92 -2.95 -11.94
N GLY A 108 11.50 -4.05 -12.58
CA GLY A 108 10.67 -4.01 -13.78
C GLY A 108 11.40 -3.55 -15.05
N PHE A 109 12.70 -3.22 -14.98
CA PHE A 109 13.60 -2.88 -16.09
C PHE A 109 14.70 -3.94 -16.33
N GLY A 110 14.67 -5.03 -15.57
CA GLY A 110 15.63 -6.13 -15.61
C GLY A 110 16.86 -5.91 -14.72
N GLY A 111 16.96 -4.75 -14.05
CA GLY A 111 17.93 -4.53 -12.99
C GLY A 111 17.41 -5.09 -11.68
N GLN A 112 18.32 -5.44 -10.78
CA GLN A 112 17.98 -5.72 -9.39
C GLN A 112 18.45 -4.61 -8.47
N TYR A 113 17.73 -4.45 -7.37
CA TYR A 113 18.13 -3.60 -6.29
C TYR A 113 17.84 -4.34 -4.99
N LEU A 114 18.75 -4.21 -4.02
CA LEU A 114 18.50 -4.70 -2.67
C LEU A 114 17.48 -3.77 -2.05
N THR A 115 16.29 -4.28 -1.82
CA THR A 115 15.27 -3.61 -1.04
C THR A 115 14.53 -4.63 -0.20
N ASN A 116 13.79 -4.19 0.80
CA ASN A 116 12.71 -5.01 1.31
C ASN A 116 11.45 -4.71 0.47
N THR A 117 10.46 -5.59 0.46
CA THR A 117 9.27 -5.49 -0.42
C THR A 117 8.36 -4.28 -0.15
N VAL A 118 8.81 -3.23 0.54
CA VAL A 118 7.93 -2.20 1.12
C VAL A 118 8.58 -0.84 1.36
N ALA A 119 9.91 -0.74 1.34
CA ALA A 119 10.61 0.53 1.35
C ALA A 119 10.62 1.16 -0.04
N VAL A 120 9.48 1.71 -0.48
CA VAL A 120 9.37 2.42 -1.77
C VAL A 120 10.43 3.55 -1.90
N GLY A 121 10.81 4.17 -0.78
CA GLY A 121 11.93 5.12 -0.72
C GLY A 121 13.29 4.50 -1.06
N ALA A 122 13.61 3.31 -0.57
CA ALA A 122 14.83 2.58 -0.94
C ALA A 122 14.78 2.09 -2.40
N GLU A 123 13.59 1.75 -2.94
CA GLU A 123 13.42 1.43 -4.37
C GLU A 123 13.81 2.63 -5.27
N LEU A 124 13.59 3.86 -4.79
CA LEU A 124 13.94 5.11 -5.48
C LEU A 124 15.42 5.49 -5.29
N VAL A 125 15.95 5.31 -4.07
CA VAL A 125 17.37 5.56 -3.74
C VAL A 125 18.28 4.62 -4.51
N SER A 126 18.01 3.31 -4.50
CA SER A 126 18.88 2.35 -5.18
C SER A 126 18.85 2.52 -6.70
N GLY A 127 17.69 2.88 -7.28
CA GLY A 127 17.63 3.25 -8.69
C GLY A 127 18.46 4.50 -9.01
N GLN A 128 18.53 5.46 -8.09
CA GLN A 128 19.31 6.70 -8.23
C GLN A 128 20.81 6.48 -8.04
N GLU A 129 21.22 5.80 -6.97
CA GLU A 129 22.63 5.45 -6.68
C GLU A 129 23.21 4.55 -7.78
N GLN A 130 22.43 3.61 -8.30
CA GLN A 130 22.85 2.78 -9.44
C GLN A 130 23.01 3.60 -10.73
N VAL A 131 22.19 4.64 -10.92
CA VAL A 131 22.30 5.57 -12.05
C VAL A 131 23.51 6.51 -11.89
N GLU A 132 23.80 6.97 -10.67
CA GLU A 132 24.98 7.78 -10.35
C GLU A 132 26.27 6.99 -10.59
N GLN A 133 26.36 5.75 -10.09
CA GLN A 133 27.49 4.85 -10.35
C GLN A 133 27.69 4.55 -11.84
N VAL A 134 26.60 4.38 -12.59
CA VAL A 134 26.64 4.17 -14.05
C VAL A 134 27.11 5.42 -14.79
N MET A 135 26.67 6.61 -14.36
CA MET A 135 27.06 7.88 -14.98
C MET A 135 28.53 8.24 -14.70
N GLU A 136 29.00 8.07 -13.47
CA GLU A 136 30.41 8.28 -13.11
C GLU A 136 31.34 7.31 -13.84
N ALA A 137 30.94 6.05 -13.99
CA ALA A 137 31.74 5.05 -14.71
C ALA A 137 31.80 5.27 -16.23
N THR A 138 30.84 5.98 -16.84
CA THR A 138 30.90 6.35 -18.27
C THR A 138 31.89 7.48 -18.59
N GLU A 139 32.49 8.12 -17.58
CA GLU A 139 33.58 9.08 -17.77
C GLU A 139 34.96 8.40 -17.88
N SER A 140 35.05 7.10 -17.59
CA SER A 140 36.24 6.28 -17.83
C SER A 140 36.07 5.45 -19.12
N PRO A 141 36.84 5.71 -20.18
CA PRO A 141 36.70 5.03 -21.47
C PRO A 141 36.92 3.51 -21.45
N ASP A 142 37.51 2.98 -20.37
CA ASP A 142 38.05 1.62 -20.32
C ASP A 142 37.23 0.63 -19.46
N GLU A 143 36.13 1.03 -18.81
CA GLU A 143 35.32 0.11 -17.97
C GLU A 143 33.82 0.04 -18.35
N PRO A 144 33.40 -0.87 -19.25
CA PRO A 144 32.01 -1.05 -19.68
C PRO A 144 31.13 -1.86 -18.72
N VAL A 145 31.57 -2.05 -17.47
CA VAL A 145 31.06 -3.01 -16.47
C VAL A 145 29.76 -2.61 -15.71
N PRO A 146 29.39 -1.32 -15.52
CA PRO A 146 28.29 -0.95 -14.61
C PRO A 146 26.92 -1.53 -14.98
N PHE A 147 26.53 -1.44 -16.27
CA PHE A 147 25.25 -1.96 -16.76
C PHE A 147 25.17 -3.49 -16.67
N GLN A 148 26.29 -4.16 -16.94
CA GLN A 148 26.37 -5.62 -16.90
C GLN A 148 26.24 -6.16 -15.47
N ASN A 149 26.79 -5.44 -14.49
CA ASN A 149 26.68 -5.76 -13.08
C ASN A 149 25.25 -5.53 -12.56
N LEU A 150 24.62 -4.40 -12.92
CA LEU A 150 23.23 -4.07 -12.55
C LEU A 150 22.23 -5.14 -13.01
N MET A 151 22.45 -5.68 -14.20
CA MET A 151 21.61 -6.67 -14.85
C MET A 151 22.10 -8.12 -14.61
N GLY A 152 23.19 -8.30 -13.87
CA GLY A 152 23.85 -9.59 -13.65
C GLY A 152 22.91 -10.71 -13.20
N PRO A 153 22.00 -10.45 -12.24
CA PRO A 153 21.02 -11.45 -11.84
C PRO A 153 19.95 -11.76 -12.89
N ALA A 154 19.49 -10.78 -13.67
CA ALA A 154 18.61 -11.04 -14.80
C ALA A 154 19.32 -11.86 -15.87
N HIS A 155 20.62 -11.62 -16.10
CA HIS A 155 21.41 -12.49 -16.97
C HIS A 155 21.51 -13.91 -16.46
N LYS A 156 21.76 -14.11 -15.15
CA LYS A 156 21.77 -15.45 -14.54
C LYS A 156 20.42 -16.16 -14.70
N PHE A 157 19.33 -15.42 -14.55
CA PHE A 157 17.97 -15.95 -14.73
C PHE A 157 17.71 -16.31 -16.20
N ASP A 158 18.04 -15.42 -17.14
CA ASP A 158 17.95 -15.67 -18.57
C ASP A 158 18.81 -16.89 -18.96
N ASP A 159 20.06 -16.96 -18.49
CA ASP A 159 20.97 -18.09 -18.75
C ASP A 159 20.39 -19.40 -18.21
N ALA A 160 19.82 -19.39 -17.01
CA ALA A 160 19.16 -20.56 -16.44
C ALA A 160 17.91 -20.99 -17.25
N ILE A 161 17.11 -20.04 -17.72
CA ILE A 161 15.95 -20.33 -18.58
C ILE A 161 16.41 -20.89 -19.94
N TYR A 162 17.35 -20.23 -20.62
CA TYR A 162 17.84 -20.69 -21.91
C TYR A 162 18.50 -22.06 -21.80
N ALA A 163 19.26 -22.33 -20.73
CA ALA A 163 19.82 -23.65 -20.44
C ALA A 163 18.72 -24.70 -20.21
N ALA A 164 17.70 -24.39 -19.43
CA ALA A 164 16.60 -25.31 -19.15
C ALA A 164 15.75 -25.60 -20.41
N VAL A 165 15.42 -24.57 -21.20
CA VAL A 165 14.59 -24.70 -22.40
C VAL A 165 15.34 -25.39 -23.53
N SER A 166 16.62 -25.07 -23.75
CA SER A 166 17.45 -25.75 -24.76
C SER A 166 17.64 -27.24 -24.46
N GLY A 167 17.57 -27.63 -23.18
CA GLY A 167 17.53 -29.04 -22.76
C GLY A 167 16.20 -29.75 -23.03
N GLN A 168 15.11 -29.02 -23.30
CA GLN A 168 13.76 -29.58 -23.46
C GLN A 168 13.22 -29.46 -24.89
N VAL A 169 13.62 -28.43 -25.64
CA VAL A 169 13.12 -28.13 -26.98
C VAL A 169 14.26 -27.58 -27.85
N ALA A 170 14.37 -28.06 -29.09
CA ALA A 170 15.26 -27.47 -30.08
C ALA A 170 14.78 -26.04 -30.42
N LEU A 171 15.51 -25.04 -29.95
CA LEU A 171 15.20 -23.65 -30.22
C LEU A 171 15.52 -23.29 -31.68
N PRO A 172 14.69 -22.49 -32.38
CA PRO A 172 15.01 -22.01 -33.72
C PRO A 172 16.37 -21.29 -33.76
N ALA A 173 17.10 -21.40 -34.87
CA ALA A 173 18.42 -20.78 -35.03
C ALA A 173 18.41 -19.27 -34.78
N GLU A 174 17.33 -18.59 -35.15
CA GLU A 174 17.09 -17.16 -34.91
C GLU A 174 16.94 -16.83 -33.42
N VAL A 175 16.35 -17.74 -32.63
CA VAL A 175 16.19 -17.61 -31.17
C VAL A 175 17.50 -17.88 -30.46
N LEU A 176 18.28 -18.87 -30.91
CA LEU A 176 19.64 -19.14 -30.42
C LEU A 176 20.58 -17.96 -30.71
N ALA A 177 20.56 -17.44 -31.94
CA ALA A 177 21.31 -16.23 -32.31
C ALA A 177 20.83 -14.98 -31.56
N ALA A 178 19.56 -14.91 -31.15
CA ALA A 178 19.04 -13.85 -30.29
C ALA A 178 19.32 -14.06 -28.79
N ALA A 179 19.75 -15.25 -28.37
CA ALA A 179 20.25 -15.56 -27.02
C ALA A 179 21.77 -15.29 -26.86
N GLU A 180 22.46 -15.00 -27.97
CA GLU A 180 23.88 -14.61 -28.05
C GLU A 180 24.25 -13.12 -27.83
N PRO A 181 23.42 -12.19 -27.30
CA PRO A 181 24.01 -10.96 -26.83
C PRO A 181 24.86 -11.31 -25.60
N SER A 182 26.12 -10.87 -25.59
CA SER A 182 26.91 -10.81 -24.35
C SER A 182 26.05 -10.18 -23.25
N HIS A 183 26.28 -10.51 -21.98
CA HIS A 183 25.56 -9.87 -20.86
C HIS A 183 25.55 -8.34 -20.99
N HIS A 184 26.66 -7.74 -21.47
CA HIS A 184 26.72 -6.33 -21.86
C HIS A 184 25.65 -5.93 -22.90
N ARG A 185 25.53 -6.66 -24.01
CA ARG A 185 24.53 -6.40 -25.05
C ARG A 185 23.10 -6.67 -24.58
N ARG A 186 22.86 -7.66 -23.69
CA ARG A 186 21.54 -7.88 -23.06
C ARG A 186 21.15 -6.73 -22.15
N SER A 187 22.11 -6.23 -21.37
CA SER A 187 21.94 -5.03 -20.54
C SER A 187 21.56 -3.83 -21.39
N ILE A 188 22.29 -3.62 -22.50
CA ILE A 188 22.01 -2.58 -23.47
C ILE A 188 20.62 -2.74 -24.10
N LEU A 189 20.17 -3.95 -24.46
CA LEU A 189 18.85 -4.20 -25.07
C LEU A 189 17.67 -4.17 -24.09
N ALA A 190 17.90 -4.41 -22.80
CA ALA A 190 16.92 -4.20 -21.74
C ALA A 190 16.77 -2.70 -21.45
N TYR A 191 17.89 -1.97 -21.47
CA TYR A 191 17.98 -0.54 -21.23
C TYR A 191 17.54 0.32 -22.43
N GLN A 192 17.84 -0.09 -23.67
CA GLN A 192 17.44 0.56 -24.91
C GLN A 192 16.21 -0.17 -25.46
N ALA A 193 15.00 0.40 -25.33
CA ALA A 193 13.86 -0.10 -26.11
C ALA A 193 14.27 -0.04 -27.59
N PRO A 194 14.33 -1.17 -28.32
CA PRO A 194 14.91 -1.17 -29.65
C PRO A 194 14.07 -0.42 -30.69
N TRP A 195 12.82 -0.10 -30.38
CA TRP A 195 11.80 0.17 -31.39
C TRP A 195 11.58 1.65 -31.73
N TYR A 196 12.16 2.57 -30.95
CA TYR A 196 11.92 4.00 -31.13
C TYR A 196 13.07 4.82 -31.72
N LEU A 197 14.27 4.26 -31.94
CA LEU A 197 15.34 4.73 -32.86
C LEU A 197 16.70 4.08 -32.49
N PRO A 198 17.59 3.77 -33.45
CA PRO A 198 18.98 3.44 -33.14
C PRO A 198 19.71 4.68 -32.59
N VAL A 199 20.13 4.66 -31.33
CA VAL A 199 20.91 5.75 -30.70
C VAL A 199 22.19 6.10 -31.48
N GLN A 200 22.68 5.14 -32.28
CA GLN A 200 23.86 5.30 -33.13
C GLN A 200 23.68 6.33 -34.25
N GLU A 201 22.43 6.70 -34.58
CA GLU A 201 22.11 7.67 -35.64
C GLU A 201 21.73 9.06 -35.08
N LEU A 202 21.64 9.20 -33.75
CA LEU A 202 21.26 10.47 -33.12
C LEU A 202 22.51 11.31 -32.80
N PRO A 203 22.47 12.64 -33.04
CA PRO A 203 23.48 13.57 -32.56
C PRO A 203 23.77 13.37 -31.05
N PRO A 204 25.01 13.58 -30.57
CA PRO A 204 25.40 13.32 -29.18
C PRO A 204 24.54 14.02 -28.11
N GLU A 205 23.95 15.16 -28.46
CA GLU A 205 23.04 15.93 -27.61
C GLU A 205 21.65 15.27 -27.52
N GLU A 206 21.10 14.83 -28.65
CA GLU A 206 19.83 14.09 -28.72
C GLU A 206 19.95 12.70 -28.10
N ALA A 207 21.08 12.02 -28.28
CA ALA A 207 21.39 10.76 -27.61
C ALA A 207 21.49 10.93 -26.08
N ARG A 208 21.92 12.12 -25.59
CA ARG A 208 21.97 12.44 -24.17
C ARG A 208 20.57 12.70 -23.62
N MET A 209 19.75 13.43 -24.36
CA MET A 209 18.34 13.68 -24.08
C MET A 209 17.52 12.37 -24.07
N PHE A 210 17.73 11.48 -25.05
CA PHE A 210 17.12 10.14 -25.11
C PHE A 210 17.55 9.24 -23.94
N ARG A 211 18.81 9.31 -23.51
CA ARG A 211 19.31 8.61 -22.32
C ARG A 211 18.71 9.14 -21.02
N GLN A 212 18.30 10.41 -20.98
CA GLN A 212 17.61 11.03 -19.84
C GLN A 212 16.10 10.73 -19.83
N LEU A 213 15.47 10.63 -21.00
CA LEU A 213 14.05 10.27 -21.20
C LEU A 213 13.72 8.79 -20.89
N PHE A 214 14.73 7.92 -20.82
CA PHE A 214 14.56 6.46 -20.67
C PHE A 214 14.45 5.94 -19.23
N ARG A 215 14.48 6.84 -18.24
CA ARG A 215 14.34 6.52 -16.82
C ARG A 215 12.91 6.04 -16.54
N ALA A 216 12.74 4.73 -16.36
CA ALA A 216 11.52 4.07 -15.87
C ALA A 216 10.18 4.41 -16.55
N ASN A 217 9.71 3.60 -17.52
CA ASN A 217 8.39 3.73 -18.16
C ASN A 217 8.15 5.15 -18.74
N GLY A 218 8.72 5.44 -19.92
CA GLY A 218 8.68 6.71 -20.68
C GLY A 218 7.36 7.51 -20.67
N PRO A 219 7.31 8.74 -21.21
CA PRO A 219 6.11 9.58 -21.32
C PRO A 219 4.92 8.91 -22.05
N THR A 220 5.15 7.77 -22.69
CA THR A 220 4.13 6.93 -23.31
C THR A 220 3.51 5.89 -22.37
N ALA A 221 4.02 5.63 -21.16
CA ALA A 221 3.43 4.66 -20.23
C ALA A 221 2.05 5.10 -19.73
N GLY A 222 1.93 6.36 -19.29
CA GLY A 222 0.64 6.97 -18.96
C GLY A 222 -0.35 6.92 -20.15
N LYS A 223 0.13 7.27 -21.35
CA LYS A 223 -0.65 7.18 -22.60
C LYS A 223 -1.10 5.74 -22.92
N THR A 224 -0.22 4.77 -22.73
CA THR A 224 -0.50 3.35 -23.00
C THR A 224 -1.48 2.79 -21.98
N ALA A 225 -1.33 3.15 -20.70
CA ALA A 225 -2.29 2.82 -19.65
C ALA A 225 -3.68 3.38 -19.97
N LEU A 226 -3.77 4.64 -20.43
CA LEU A 226 -5.03 5.25 -20.87
C LEU A 226 -5.60 4.59 -22.13
N ALA A 227 -4.77 4.19 -23.09
CA ALA A 227 -5.21 3.45 -24.27
C ALA A 227 -5.79 2.08 -23.89
N LEU A 228 -5.12 1.35 -22.98
CA LEU A 228 -5.61 0.09 -22.41
C LEU A 228 -6.96 0.30 -21.72
N LEU A 229 -7.07 1.32 -20.86
CA LEU A 229 -8.32 1.66 -20.18
C LEU A 229 -9.43 1.99 -21.18
N GLY A 230 -9.12 2.78 -22.22
CA GLY A 230 -10.04 3.12 -23.30
C GLY A 230 -10.54 1.89 -24.05
N SER A 231 -9.67 0.92 -24.31
CA SER A 231 -10.02 -0.37 -24.95
C SER A 231 -10.87 -1.26 -24.04
N ALA A 232 -10.67 -1.20 -22.72
CA ALA A 232 -11.37 -2.03 -21.74
C ALA A 232 -12.68 -1.40 -21.20
N LYS A 233 -12.97 -0.14 -21.53
CA LYS A 233 -13.94 0.69 -20.79
C LYS A 233 -15.36 0.11 -20.70
N ASP A 234 -15.83 -0.54 -21.75
CA ASP A 234 -17.22 -1.03 -21.84
C ASP A 234 -17.48 -2.26 -20.95
N THR A 235 -16.43 -3.02 -20.64
CA THR A 235 -16.53 -4.27 -19.87
C THR A 235 -15.99 -4.16 -18.45
N LEU A 236 -15.26 -3.09 -18.15
CA LEU A 236 -14.59 -2.92 -16.86
C LEU A 236 -15.62 -2.71 -15.74
N THR A 237 -15.51 -3.54 -14.70
CA THR A 237 -16.30 -3.46 -13.47
C THR A 237 -15.47 -3.00 -12.28
N SER A 238 -14.15 -3.13 -12.36
CA SER A 238 -13.21 -2.73 -11.31
C SER A 238 -11.96 -2.10 -11.89
N LEU A 239 -11.67 -0.87 -11.45
CA LEU A 239 -10.44 -0.14 -11.70
C LEU A 239 -9.74 0.18 -10.38
N THR A 240 -8.51 -0.30 -10.22
CA THR A 240 -7.70 -0.09 -9.02
C THR A 240 -6.33 0.47 -9.36
N LEU A 241 -6.07 1.69 -8.90
CA LEU A 241 -4.80 2.41 -8.98
C LEU A 241 -4.20 2.44 -7.56
N ASP A 242 -3.40 1.44 -7.22
CA ASP A 242 -2.87 1.23 -5.86
C ASP A 242 -1.40 1.61 -5.81
N TRP A 243 -1.07 2.82 -5.37
CA TRP A 243 0.30 3.36 -5.46
C TRP A 243 0.74 3.45 -6.93
N ALA A 244 -0.12 3.99 -7.78
CA ALA A 244 0.28 4.36 -9.13
C ALA A 244 1.25 5.54 -9.00
N MET A 245 2.48 5.38 -9.49
CA MET A 245 3.49 6.42 -9.42
C MET A 245 3.29 7.35 -10.62
N THR A 246 2.31 8.23 -10.49
CA THR A 246 1.91 9.18 -11.54
C THR A 246 2.54 10.54 -11.36
N ALA A 247 2.94 10.91 -10.13
CA ALA A 247 3.46 12.23 -9.86
C ALA A 247 4.91 12.36 -10.37
N PRO A 248 5.24 13.46 -11.07
CA PRO A 248 6.61 13.79 -11.43
C PRO A 248 7.44 14.09 -10.17
N ASP A 249 8.76 14.05 -10.30
CA ASP A 249 9.68 14.34 -9.19
C ASP A 249 9.71 15.85 -8.91
N GLU A 250 9.26 16.28 -7.73
CA GLU A 250 9.16 17.70 -7.34
C GLU A 250 10.47 18.49 -7.55
N SER A 251 11.62 17.85 -7.40
CA SER A 251 12.93 18.50 -7.50
C SER A 251 13.35 18.86 -8.93
N SER A 252 12.74 18.21 -9.92
CA SER A 252 13.09 18.28 -11.35
C SER A 252 11.90 18.51 -12.28
N MET A 253 10.68 18.46 -11.76
CA MET A 253 9.43 18.65 -12.48
C MET A 253 9.45 19.99 -13.20
N ASN A 254 9.38 20.02 -14.53
CA ASN A 254 9.15 21.26 -15.26
C ASN A 254 7.65 21.50 -15.48
N ARG A 255 7.30 22.64 -16.09
CA ARG A 255 5.91 23.00 -16.37
C ARG A 255 5.20 22.01 -17.32
N GLU A 256 5.89 21.51 -18.35
CA GLU A 256 5.33 20.57 -19.32
C GLU A 256 5.03 19.22 -18.66
N ASP A 257 5.89 18.77 -17.74
CA ASP A 257 5.70 17.55 -16.95
C ASP A 257 4.46 17.68 -16.06
N TYR A 258 4.34 18.80 -15.34
CA TYR A 258 3.15 19.08 -14.52
C TYR A 258 1.88 19.11 -15.37
N GLU A 259 1.87 19.84 -16.49
CA GLU A 259 0.72 19.87 -17.41
C GLU A 259 0.41 18.48 -18.01
N GLY A 260 1.42 17.63 -18.23
CA GLY A 260 1.29 16.24 -18.63
C GLY A 260 0.58 15.39 -17.58
N TRP A 261 1.01 15.51 -16.33
CA TRP A 261 0.43 14.85 -15.17
C TRP A 261 -1.05 15.22 -14.99
N LEU A 262 -1.38 16.51 -15.10
CA LEU A 262 -2.77 16.97 -15.03
C LEU A 262 -3.61 16.45 -16.20
N ARG A 263 -3.04 16.46 -17.41
CA ARG A 263 -3.71 15.93 -18.60
C ARG A 263 -4.01 14.44 -18.48
N TRP A 264 -3.17 13.67 -17.79
CA TRP A 264 -3.43 12.26 -17.52
C TRP A 264 -4.73 12.06 -16.73
N TYR A 265 -4.93 12.83 -15.65
CA TYR A 265 -6.17 12.79 -14.87
C TYR A 265 -7.38 13.26 -15.66
N LEU A 266 -7.27 14.34 -16.44
CA LEU A 266 -8.34 14.77 -17.33
C LEU A 266 -8.79 13.63 -18.26
N GLN A 267 -7.82 12.98 -18.92
CA GLN A 267 -8.10 11.88 -19.85
C GLN A 267 -8.72 10.67 -19.13
N LEU A 268 -8.25 10.34 -17.93
CA LEU A 268 -8.85 9.31 -17.09
C LEU A 268 -10.32 9.64 -16.77
N PHE A 269 -10.58 10.87 -16.33
CA PHE A 269 -11.93 11.33 -15.98
C PHE A 269 -12.85 11.54 -17.18
N ASP A 270 -12.34 11.64 -18.40
CA ASP A 270 -13.13 11.65 -19.65
C ASP A 270 -13.55 10.23 -20.09
N LEU A 271 -12.90 9.18 -19.58
CA LEU A 271 -13.34 7.81 -19.81
C LEU A 271 -14.68 7.54 -19.10
N ARG A 272 -15.50 6.70 -19.74
CA ARG A 272 -16.81 6.27 -19.22
C ARG A 272 -16.86 4.76 -19.21
N PHE A 273 -17.16 4.21 -18.03
CA PHE A 273 -17.15 2.80 -17.71
C PHE A 273 -18.57 2.35 -17.29
N PRO A 274 -19.47 2.00 -18.23
CA PRO A 274 -20.90 1.80 -17.95
C PRO A 274 -21.23 0.71 -16.91
N SER A 275 -20.26 -0.16 -16.62
CA SER A 275 -20.36 -1.30 -15.71
C SER A 275 -19.53 -1.14 -14.43
N LEU A 276 -18.89 0.01 -14.21
CA LEU A 276 -17.98 0.24 -13.08
C LEU A 276 -18.72 0.15 -11.75
N GLN A 277 -18.22 -0.73 -10.89
CA GLN A 277 -18.70 -0.94 -9.52
C GLN A 277 -17.62 -0.65 -8.50
N VAL A 278 -16.34 -0.74 -8.88
CA VAL A 278 -15.20 -0.49 -8.01
C VAL A 278 -14.31 0.56 -8.67
N PHE A 279 -14.13 1.69 -7.99
CA PHE A 279 -13.13 2.70 -8.36
C PHE A 279 -12.25 2.96 -7.15
N GLN A 280 -10.97 2.66 -7.28
CA GLN A 280 -10.02 2.83 -6.18
C GLN A 280 -8.79 3.57 -6.69
N TYR A 281 -8.57 4.76 -6.15
CA TYR A 281 -7.26 5.41 -6.13
C TYR A 281 -6.73 5.32 -4.70
N ARG A 282 -5.47 4.99 -4.56
CA ARG A 282 -4.81 4.96 -3.25
C ARG A 282 -3.47 5.62 -3.35
N ASN A 283 -3.29 6.66 -2.56
CA ASN A 283 -2.00 7.30 -2.35
C ASN A 283 -1.15 6.34 -1.50
N ALA A 284 0.08 6.08 -1.94
CA ALA A 284 1.08 5.69 -0.97
C ALA A 284 1.53 6.94 -0.23
N ILE A 285 2.05 6.68 0.95
CA ILE A 285 2.88 7.55 1.78
C ILE A 285 4.22 7.88 1.07
N VAL A 286 4.20 8.06 -0.26
CA VAL A 286 5.37 8.47 -1.03
C VAL A 286 4.94 9.49 -2.04
N ASP A 287 5.77 10.52 -2.17
CA ASP A 287 5.50 11.73 -2.94
C ASP A 287 5.07 11.40 -4.39
N LYS A 288 5.67 10.37 -4.98
CA LYS A 288 5.40 9.93 -6.37
C LYS A 288 4.00 9.39 -6.63
N SER A 289 3.24 9.08 -5.58
CA SER A 289 1.88 8.53 -5.70
C SER A 289 0.79 9.50 -5.25
N MET A 290 1.18 10.71 -4.83
CA MET A 290 0.24 11.76 -4.48
C MET A 290 -0.61 12.14 -5.70
N LEU A 291 -1.77 12.70 -5.41
CA LEU A 291 -2.61 13.35 -6.41
C LEU A 291 -2.20 14.83 -6.52
N PRO A 292 -2.46 15.49 -7.66
CA PRO A 292 -2.25 16.93 -7.77
C PRO A 292 -2.97 17.69 -6.65
N SER A 293 -2.28 18.64 -6.02
CA SER A 293 -2.93 19.55 -5.06
C SER A 293 -4.06 20.31 -5.73
N GLY A 294 -5.22 20.41 -5.07
CA GLY A 294 -6.42 21.02 -5.62
C GLY A 294 -7.29 20.10 -6.49
N LEU A 295 -6.96 18.81 -6.60
CA LEU A 295 -7.81 17.80 -7.25
C LEU A 295 -8.86 17.26 -6.26
N PHE A 296 -10.13 17.66 -6.43
CA PHE A 296 -11.22 17.26 -5.55
C PHE A 296 -12.27 16.40 -6.26
N LEU A 297 -12.66 15.28 -5.64
CA LEU A 297 -13.58 14.32 -6.24
C LEU A 297 -15.01 14.85 -6.35
N LEU A 298 -15.47 15.59 -5.34
CA LEU A 298 -16.84 16.08 -5.18
C LEU A 298 -16.89 17.61 -5.04
N ASP A 299 -15.94 18.32 -5.63
CA ASP A 299 -15.89 19.79 -5.64
C ASP A 299 -15.20 20.30 -6.92
N HIS A 300 -15.06 21.62 -7.05
CA HIS A 300 -14.28 22.23 -8.11
C HIS A 300 -12.79 21.90 -7.97
N SER A 301 -12.21 21.36 -9.03
CA SER A 301 -10.77 21.06 -9.11
C SER A 301 -10.04 22.18 -9.84
N ASN A 302 -9.59 23.17 -9.08
CA ASN A 302 -8.80 24.29 -9.59
C ASN A 302 -7.33 24.06 -9.23
N LEU A 303 -6.51 23.77 -10.23
CA LEU A 303 -5.11 23.48 -10.00
C LEU A 303 -4.30 24.75 -10.26
N SER A 304 -3.67 25.29 -9.21
CA SER A 304 -2.88 26.50 -9.31
C SER A 304 -1.44 26.18 -9.63
N SER A 305 -0.88 26.81 -10.67
CA SER A 305 0.57 26.77 -10.90
C SER A 305 1.37 27.52 -9.82
N ALA A 306 0.71 28.26 -8.90
CA ALA A 306 1.36 28.94 -7.79
C ALA A 306 1.74 27.99 -6.63
N ASP A 307 1.19 26.77 -6.61
CA ASP A 307 1.56 25.70 -5.68
C ASP A 307 2.85 24.98 -6.12
N TYR A 308 3.44 25.43 -7.22
CA TYR A 308 4.75 25.01 -7.67
C TYR A 308 5.84 25.68 -6.81
N PRO A 309 6.73 24.93 -6.15
CA PRO A 309 7.88 25.52 -5.45
C PRO A 309 8.84 26.12 -6.48
N GLU A 310 8.65 27.40 -6.85
CA GLU A 310 9.58 28.11 -7.72
C GLU A 310 10.99 28.11 -7.08
N LYS A 311 11.94 27.42 -7.71
CA LYS A 311 13.32 27.95 -7.76
C LYS A 311 13.26 29.21 -8.62
N ARG A 312 12.97 30.34 -7.96
CA ARG A 312 13.04 31.75 -8.41
C ARG A 312 13.01 32.00 -9.92
N PRO A 313 12.02 32.70 -10.48
CA PRO A 313 12.08 33.18 -11.85
C PRO A 313 13.14 34.28 -11.93
N LEU A 314 14.27 33.98 -12.57
CA LEU A 314 15.07 35.01 -13.21
C LEU A 314 14.17 35.61 -14.31
N THR A 315 13.71 36.84 -14.06
CA THR A 315 12.93 37.72 -14.96
C THR A 315 11.39 37.67 -14.86
N GLY A 316 10.85 38.32 -13.84
CA GLY A 316 9.96 39.49 -14.04
C GLY A 316 8.55 39.34 -14.64
N GLN A 317 7.97 38.16 -14.84
CA GLN A 317 6.54 38.04 -15.13
C GLN A 317 5.86 36.88 -14.37
N PRO A 318 5.05 37.17 -13.33
CA PRO A 318 4.15 36.17 -12.75
C PRO A 318 2.88 36.13 -13.59
N ARG A 319 2.70 35.08 -14.39
CA ARG A 319 1.36 34.67 -14.84
C ARG A 319 1.10 33.30 -14.24
N SER A 320 0.38 33.25 -13.12
CA SER A 320 -0.18 31.99 -12.62
C SER A 320 -1.13 31.46 -13.70
N THR A 321 -0.75 30.39 -14.38
CA THR A 321 -1.68 29.70 -15.27
C THR A 321 -2.41 28.67 -14.44
N VAL A 322 -3.63 29.01 -14.04
CA VAL A 322 -4.54 28.04 -13.41
C VAL A 322 -4.90 27.00 -14.47
N PHE A 323 -4.61 25.74 -14.20
CA PHE A 323 -5.12 24.64 -15.01
C PHE A 323 -6.47 24.23 -14.43
N ASP A 324 -7.53 24.68 -15.08
CA ASP A 324 -8.90 24.44 -14.64
C ASP A 324 -9.36 23.04 -15.07
N MET A 325 -9.40 22.08 -14.14
CA MET A 325 -10.07 20.79 -14.37
C MET A 325 -11.57 20.88 -14.14
N GLY A 326 -12.06 22.02 -13.64
CA GLY A 326 -13.45 22.32 -13.38
C GLY A 326 -14.11 21.23 -12.55
N LEU A 327 -15.12 20.60 -13.14
CA LEU A 327 -15.95 19.58 -12.49
C LEU A 327 -15.70 18.17 -13.02
N LYS A 328 -14.59 17.92 -13.73
CA LYS A 328 -14.31 16.61 -14.36
C LYS A 328 -14.37 15.42 -13.39
N PRO A 329 -13.82 15.48 -12.16
CA PRO A 329 -13.95 14.39 -11.20
C PRO A 329 -15.39 14.17 -10.74
N LEU A 330 -16.14 15.25 -10.50
CA LEU A 330 -17.56 15.18 -10.13
C LEU A 330 -18.40 14.56 -11.27
N GLU A 331 -18.20 15.02 -12.50
CA GLU A 331 -18.83 14.47 -13.72
C GLU A 331 -18.50 12.98 -13.92
N PHE A 332 -17.27 12.58 -13.58
CA PHE A 332 -16.89 11.19 -13.59
C PHE A 332 -17.73 10.40 -12.59
N ILE A 333 -17.82 10.81 -11.33
CA ILE A 333 -18.64 10.08 -10.35
C ILE A 333 -20.14 10.08 -10.74
N GLU A 334 -20.67 11.19 -11.24
CA GLU A 334 -22.04 11.27 -11.76
C GLU A 334 -22.32 10.20 -12.83
N ALA A 335 -21.39 10.01 -13.76
CA ALA A 335 -21.51 9.07 -14.86
C ALA A 335 -21.36 7.59 -14.48
N HIS A 336 -20.94 7.29 -13.24
CA HIS A 336 -20.74 5.93 -12.74
C HIS A 336 -21.71 5.58 -11.60
N PRO A 337 -23.03 5.49 -11.86
CA PRO A 337 -24.05 5.30 -10.82
C PRO A 337 -24.00 3.93 -10.13
N LYS A 338 -23.24 2.96 -10.64
CA LYS A 338 -23.20 1.59 -10.12
C LYS A 338 -22.09 1.35 -9.09
N LEU A 339 -21.38 2.40 -8.67
CA LEU A 339 -20.29 2.30 -7.70
C LEU A 339 -20.78 1.74 -6.37
N LYS A 340 -20.08 0.69 -5.91
CA LYS A 340 -20.27 0.00 -4.64
C LYS A 340 -19.01 0.01 -3.78
N CYS A 341 -17.84 0.22 -4.38
CA CYS A 341 -16.59 0.37 -3.67
C CYS A 341 -15.86 1.62 -4.15
N LEU A 342 -15.42 2.46 -3.21
CA LEU A 342 -14.71 3.70 -3.47
C LEU A 342 -13.45 3.77 -2.61
N ALA A 343 -12.30 4.04 -3.23
CA ALA A 343 -11.11 4.49 -2.54
C ALA A 343 -10.63 5.83 -3.11
N TRP A 344 -10.41 6.80 -2.23
CA TRP A 344 -9.92 8.12 -2.58
C TRP A 344 -9.30 8.81 -1.35
N PRO A 345 -8.31 9.70 -1.50
CA PRO A 345 -7.74 10.43 -0.37
C PRO A 345 -8.78 11.32 0.32
N MET A 346 -8.78 11.28 1.66
CA MET A 346 -9.80 11.90 2.50
C MET A 346 -9.82 13.41 2.37
N ASP A 347 -8.64 14.01 2.29
CA ASP A 347 -8.36 15.43 2.09
C ASP A 347 -8.67 15.90 0.65
N GLN A 348 -9.01 14.99 -0.25
CA GLN A 348 -9.31 15.27 -1.66
C GLN A 348 -10.73 14.91 -2.09
N PHE A 349 -11.65 14.70 -1.14
CA PHE A 349 -13.07 14.60 -1.46
C PHE A 349 -13.66 15.98 -1.79
N PHE A 350 -13.34 16.98 -0.99
CA PHE A 350 -13.91 18.32 -1.06
C PHE A 350 -12.81 19.37 -0.97
N ALA A 351 -13.03 20.54 -1.57
CA ALA A 351 -12.18 21.70 -1.33
C ALA A 351 -12.33 22.15 0.14
N PRO A 352 -11.35 22.87 0.73
CA PRO A 352 -11.45 23.31 2.12
C PRO A 352 -12.66 24.22 2.40
N HIS A 353 -13.08 24.99 1.39
CA HIS A 353 -14.17 25.95 1.49
C HIS A 353 -15.34 25.54 0.59
N PRO A 354 -16.56 25.40 1.15
CA PRO A 354 -17.73 24.97 0.38
C PRO A 354 -18.12 25.97 -0.71
N ARG A 355 -18.53 25.45 -1.86
CA ARG A 355 -19.06 26.23 -2.97
C ARG A 355 -20.52 25.86 -3.24
N HIS A 356 -21.39 26.86 -3.24
CA HIS A 356 -22.83 26.67 -3.32
C HIS A 356 -23.36 26.44 -4.74
N ASP A 357 -22.57 26.75 -5.78
CA ASP A 357 -22.98 26.64 -7.18
C ASP A 357 -23.17 25.19 -7.66
N ILE A 358 -22.54 24.22 -6.99
CA ILE A 358 -22.61 22.79 -7.31
C ILE A 358 -23.26 21.93 -6.21
N GLU A 359 -23.75 22.55 -5.13
CA GLU A 359 -24.27 21.86 -3.94
C GLU A 359 -25.35 20.82 -4.28
N GLY A 360 -26.31 21.16 -5.15
CA GLY A 360 -27.37 20.24 -5.56
C GLY A 360 -26.88 19.00 -6.31
N ARG A 361 -25.82 19.14 -7.13
CA ARG A 361 -25.20 18.02 -7.86
C ARG A 361 -24.46 17.09 -6.90
N VAL A 362 -23.67 17.67 -6.01
CA VAL A 362 -22.93 16.95 -4.96
C VAL A 362 -23.89 16.16 -4.07
N GLN A 363 -24.96 16.79 -3.60
CA GLN A 363 -25.96 16.13 -2.75
C GLN A 363 -26.66 14.95 -3.44
N MET A 364 -26.93 15.06 -4.74
CA MET A 364 -27.47 13.93 -5.52
C MET A 364 -26.48 12.76 -5.60
N VAL A 365 -25.19 13.05 -5.80
CA VAL A 365 -24.14 12.03 -5.81
C VAL A 365 -24.01 11.36 -4.44
N ILE A 366 -23.95 12.13 -3.36
CA ILE A 366 -23.85 11.64 -1.98
C ILE A 366 -25.07 10.78 -1.64
N SER A 367 -26.29 11.27 -1.92
CA SER A 367 -27.53 10.53 -1.65
C SER A 367 -27.57 9.18 -2.36
N ARG A 368 -27.07 9.10 -3.60
CA ARG A 368 -26.95 7.85 -4.34
C ARG A 368 -25.92 6.93 -3.70
N LEU A 369 -24.70 7.43 -3.45
CA LEU A 369 -23.62 6.64 -2.83
C LEU A 369 -24.01 6.13 -1.44
N ALA A 370 -24.76 6.92 -0.67
CA ALA A 370 -25.25 6.57 0.67
C ALA A 370 -26.01 5.24 0.71
N THR A 371 -26.72 4.91 -0.38
CA THR A 371 -27.56 3.71 -0.51
C THR A 371 -26.89 2.57 -1.29
N MET A 372 -25.72 2.81 -1.88
CA MET A 372 -25.06 1.87 -2.80
C MET A 372 -23.67 1.44 -2.35
N LEU A 373 -22.95 2.31 -1.64
CA LEU A 373 -21.57 2.07 -1.22
C LEU A 373 -21.54 1.04 -0.09
N VAL A 374 -20.75 -0.02 -0.29
CA VAL A 374 -20.60 -1.15 0.63
C VAL A 374 -19.19 -1.22 1.21
N ASP A 375 -18.18 -0.79 0.44
CA ASP A 375 -16.76 -0.74 0.83
C ASP A 375 -16.22 0.68 0.60
N LEU A 376 -15.75 1.31 1.67
CA LEU A 376 -15.16 2.65 1.64
C LEU A 376 -13.71 2.59 2.11
N ARG A 377 -12.81 3.20 1.37
CA ARG A 377 -11.42 3.33 1.76
C ARG A 377 -10.99 4.77 1.62
N VAL A 378 -10.32 5.26 2.65
CA VAL A 378 -9.76 6.61 2.67
C VAL A 378 -8.34 6.58 3.20
N ASP A 379 -7.52 7.46 2.65
CA ASP A 379 -6.15 7.67 3.07
C ASP A 379 -5.78 9.15 3.12
N ALA A 380 -4.64 9.47 3.73
CA ALA A 380 -4.01 10.78 3.68
C ALA A 380 -2.48 10.61 3.74
N CYS A 381 -1.71 11.56 3.23
CA CYS A 381 -0.25 11.54 3.34
C CYS A 381 0.20 11.73 4.80
N TYR A 382 1.32 11.12 5.22
CA TYR A 382 1.89 11.36 6.56
C TYR A 382 2.58 12.72 6.66
N CYS A 383 2.67 13.27 7.87
CA CYS A 383 3.51 14.43 8.15
C CYS A 383 4.93 13.96 8.52
N GLY A 384 5.75 13.63 7.52
CA GLY A 384 7.09 13.08 7.76
C GLY A 384 7.04 11.67 8.36
N MET A 385 7.25 11.54 9.67
CA MET A 385 7.47 10.25 10.37
C MET A 385 6.25 9.65 11.08
N GLY A 386 5.07 10.26 10.93
CA GLY A 386 3.85 9.74 11.56
C GLY A 386 2.57 10.48 11.17
N GLU A 387 1.51 10.19 11.90
CA GLU A 387 0.26 10.95 11.87
C GLU A 387 0.40 12.30 12.61
N PRO A 388 -0.30 13.36 12.17
CA PRO A 388 -0.45 14.56 12.97
C PRO A 388 -1.23 14.26 14.25
N HIS A 389 -0.87 14.89 15.38
CA HIS A 389 -1.66 14.79 16.61
C HIS A 389 -3.03 15.44 16.46
N SER A 390 -4.02 14.93 17.18
CA SER A 390 -5.29 15.63 17.34
C SER A 390 -5.03 16.96 18.05
N ASP A 391 -5.72 18.01 17.64
CA ASP A 391 -5.57 19.37 18.22
C ASP A 391 -4.20 20.05 18.02
N ASN A 392 -3.33 19.55 17.15
CA ASN A 392 -2.03 20.21 16.84
C ASN A 392 -2.18 21.64 16.26
N TYR A 393 -3.39 22.06 15.93
CA TYR A 393 -3.69 23.38 15.41
C TYR A 393 -4.44 24.18 16.48
N SER A 394 -3.87 25.34 16.87
CA SER A 394 -4.61 26.32 17.67
C SER A 394 -5.94 26.67 16.96
N PRO A 395 -7.04 26.91 17.70
CA PRO A 395 -8.31 27.32 17.09
C PRO A 395 -8.10 28.46 16.08
N GLY A 396 -8.47 28.23 14.81
CA GLY A 396 -8.28 29.18 13.71
C GLY A 396 -7.02 29.00 12.85
N TRP A 397 -6.18 27.99 13.12
CA TRP A 397 -4.96 27.66 12.36
C TRP A 397 -5.04 26.31 11.64
N GLU A 398 -6.26 25.88 11.28
CA GLU A 398 -6.49 24.62 10.56
C GLU A 398 -5.88 24.68 9.17
N THR A 399 -5.17 23.63 8.76
CA THR A 399 -4.67 23.51 7.39
C THR A 399 -5.82 23.25 6.42
N GLU A 400 -5.63 23.57 5.14
CA GLU A 400 -6.63 23.28 4.10
C GLU A 400 -6.96 21.78 4.05
N ASP A 401 -5.97 20.90 4.17
CA ASP A 401 -6.20 19.45 4.23
C ASP A 401 -7.08 19.06 5.42
N THR A 402 -6.89 19.69 6.59
CA THR A 402 -7.71 19.44 7.77
C THR A 402 -9.15 19.86 7.53
N LEU A 403 -9.38 21.04 6.93
CA LEU A 403 -10.72 21.48 6.56
C LEU A 403 -11.39 20.50 5.59
N SER A 404 -10.68 20.06 4.54
CA SER A 404 -11.18 19.10 3.56
C SER A 404 -11.55 17.76 4.17
N ARG A 405 -10.70 17.19 5.05
CA ARG A 405 -11.01 15.93 5.76
C ARG A 405 -12.21 16.08 6.70
N ARG A 406 -12.34 17.21 7.40
CA ARG A 406 -13.49 17.46 8.28
C ARG A 406 -14.79 17.62 7.48
N ARG A 407 -14.74 18.24 6.30
CA ARG A 407 -15.86 18.24 5.34
C ARG A 407 -16.21 16.82 4.90
N PHE A 408 -15.24 15.97 4.59
CA PHE A 408 -15.52 14.56 4.29
C PHE A 408 -16.29 13.86 5.42
N ILE A 409 -15.88 14.05 6.68
CA ILE A 409 -16.56 13.45 7.84
C ILE A 409 -18.01 13.96 7.96
N ALA A 410 -18.19 15.28 7.91
CA ALA A 410 -19.46 15.93 8.19
C ALA A 410 -20.46 15.86 7.03
N GLU A 411 -20.00 15.91 5.79
CA GLU A 411 -20.84 16.03 4.60
C GLU A 411 -20.99 14.70 3.83
N PHE A 412 -19.96 13.84 3.83
CA PHE A 412 -19.98 12.58 3.08
C PHE A 412 -20.21 11.37 3.99
N ALA A 413 -19.33 11.12 4.96
CA ALA A 413 -19.39 9.93 5.80
C ALA A 413 -20.69 9.88 6.64
N ALA A 414 -21.13 11.04 7.16
CA ALA A 414 -22.36 11.17 7.93
C ALA A 414 -23.63 10.75 7.16
N GLU A 415 -23.60 10.83 5.82
CA GLU A 415 -24.74 10.50 4.98
C GLU A 415 -24.78 9.02 4.56
N MET A 416 -23.71 8.26 4.75
CA MET A 416 -23.67 6.86 4.34
C MET A 416 -24.65 5.99 5.17
N ARG A 417 -25.27 5.01 4.51
CA ARG A 417 -26.24 4.07 5.14
C ARG A 417 -25.89 2.59 4.91
N THR A 418 -25.19 2.27 3.81
CA THR A 418 -24.97 0.86 3.39
C THR A 418 -23.53 0.36 3.53
N VAL A 419 -22.60 1.19 4.01
CA VAL A 419 -21.20 0.78 4.16
C VAL A 419 -21.13 -0.36 5.18
N THR A 420 -20.40 -1.41 4.86
CA THR A 420 -20.18 -2.57 5.76
C THR A 420 -18.70 -2.79 6.05
N SER A 421 -17.83 -2.22 5.22
CA SER A 421 -16.38 -2.35 5.32
C SER A 421 -15.76 -0.98 5.13
N ILE A 422 -14.98 -0.55 6.11
CA ILE A 422 -14.18 0.67 6.00
C ILE A 422 -12.71 0.39 6.27
N LYS A 423 -11.86 1.02 5.45
CA LYS A 423 -10.43 1.09 5.68
C LYS A 423 -9.96 2.54 5.75
N ILE A 424 -9.31 2.91 6.84
CA ILE A 424 -8.73 4.24 7.06
C ILE A 424 -7.21 4.07 7.25
N GLU A 425 -6.41 4.75 6.43
CA GLU A 425 -4.95 4.63 6.47
C GLU A 425 -4.20 5.94 6.28
N GLY A 426 -2.90 5.95 6.54
CA GLY A 426 -2.06 7.13 6.29
C GLY A 426 -2.17 8.19 7.40
N GLY A 427 -1.81 9.44 7.10
CA GLY A 427 -1.64 10.55 8.06
C GLY A 427 -2.93 11.17 8.58
N ILE A 428 -3.90 10.34 8.94
CA ILE A 428 -5.18 10.78 9.48
C ILE A 428 -5.09 10.78 11.02
N PRO A 429 -5.32 11.92 11.69
CA PRO A 429 -5.29 12.02 13.17
C PRO A 429 -6.28 11.08 13.87
N LEU A 430 -6.02 10.76 15.15
CA LEU A 430 -6.84 9.82 15.92
C LEU A 430 -8.28 10.31 16.10
N ASP A 431 -8.47 11.60 16.38
CA ASP A 431 -9.80 12.20 16.50
C ASP A 431 -10.59 12.12 15.19
N GLU A 432 -9.98 12.42 14.04
CA GLU A 432 -10.62 12.34 12.74
C GLU A 432 -11.00 10.90 12.36
N ARG A 433 -10.15 9.91 12.70
CA ARG A 433 -10.49 8.47 12.56
C ARG A 433 -11.71 8.12 13.41
N ARG A 434 -11.75 8.58 14.66
CA ARG A 434 -12.86 8.34 15.59
C ARG A 434 -14.15 8.98 15.07
N GLU A 435 -14.09 10.23 14.65
CA GLU A 435 -15.24 10.95 14.13
C GLU A 435 -15.75 10.35 12.81
N THR A 436 -14.87 9.79 11.97
CA THR A 436 -15.28 9.02 10.79
C THR A 436 -16.13 7.81 11.15
N ILE A 437 -15.75 7.05 12.19
CA ILE A 437 -16.55 5.90 12.67
C ILE A 437 -17.89 6.34 13.24
N ARG A 438 -17.91 7.46 13.98
CA ARG A 438 -19.16 8.03 14.52
C ARG A 438 -20.07 8.55 13.41
N ALA A 439 -19.51 9.15 12.35
CA ALA A 439 -20.26 9.63 11.21
C ALA A 439 -21.00 8.47 10.50
N LEU A 440 -20.38 7.29 10.45
CA LEU A 440 -20.97 6.08 9.89
C LEU A 440 -22.02 5.40 10.78
N ARG A 441 -22.57 6.06 11.81
CA ARG A 441 -23.57 5.54 12.77
C ARG A 441 -24.82 4.88 12.17
N HIS A 442 -25.18 5.21 10.93
CA HIS A 442 -26.33 4.57 10.26
C HIS A 442 -25.94 3.32 9.46
N CYS A 443 -24.64 3.06 9.30
CA CYS A 443 -24.11 1.91 8.62
C CYS A 443 -23.99 0.71 9.57
N LYS A 444 -24.18 -0.49 9.03
CA LYS A 444 -23.94 -1.74 9.76
C LYS A 444 -22.51 -2.22 9.48
N LEU A 445 -21.53 -1.60 10.12
CA LEU A 445 -20.13 -1.96 9.89
C LEU A 445 -19.86 -3.39 10.39
N GLU A 446 -19.35 -4.23 9.49
CA GLU A 446 -18.89 -5.59 9.78
C GLU A 446 -17.36 -5.66 9.83
N LYS A 447 -16.67 -4.73 9.16
CA LYS A 447 -15.22 -4.69 9.08
C LYS A 447 -14.68 -3.28 9.21
N ILE A 448 -13.72 -3.09 10.12
CA ILE A 448 -12.96 -1.85 10.28
C ILE A 448 -11.47 -2.18 10.20
N VAL A 449 -10.75 -1.46 9.35
CA VAL A 449 -9.30 -1.59 9.20
C VAL A 449 -8.66 -0.22 9.38
N PHE A 450 -7.87 -0.06 10.42
CA PHE A 450 -7.00 1.09 10.61
C PHE A 450 -5.55 0.72 10.35
N ILE A 451 -4.88 1.54 9.57
CA ILE A 451 -3.45 1.44 9.34
C ILE A 451 -2.82 2.80 9.62
N GLY A 452 -1.74 2.77 10.38
CA GLY A 452 -0.94 3.92 10.72
C GLY A 452 0.50 3.55 11.01
N THR A 453 1.31 4.56 11.30
CA THR A 453 2.63 4.40 11.90
C THR A 453 2.50 4.29 13.42
N CYS A 454 1.70 5.17 14.02
CA CYS A 454 1.29 5.07 15.42
C CYS A 454 0.10 4.13 15.62
N SER A 455 0.02 3.58 16.83
CA SER A 455 -1.04 2.67 17.28
C SER A 455 -2.40 3.33 17.12
N THR A 456 -3.25 2.71 16.31
CA THR A 456 -4.57 3.25 15.95
C THR A 456 -5.65 3.02 17.00
N ILE A 457 -5.30 2.33 18.10
CA ILE A 457 -6.16 2.22 19.30
C ILE A 457 -5.88 3.32 20.32
N GLY A 458 -4.75 4.04 20.20
CA GLY A 458 -4.20 4.94 21.19
C GLY A 458 -2.78 4.52 21.62
N ASN A 459 -2.06 5.44 22.26
CA ASN A 459 -0.70 5.22 22.75
C ASN A 459 -0.70 4.46 24.08
N THR A 460 -0.15 3.25 24.10
CA THR A 460 -0.11 2.41 25.31
C THR A 460 1.18 2.53 26.12
N TRP A 461 2.14 3.38 25.72
CA TRP A 461 3.45 3.50 26.37
C TRP A 461 3.50 4.62 27.42
N GLY A 462 2.34 5.13 27.83
CA GLY A 462 2.25 6.22 28.80
C GLY A 462 2.61 7.59 28.20
N ALA A 463 2.48 8.62 29.02
CA ALA A 463 2.77 10.00 28.62
C ALA A 463 4.24 10.12 28.16
N GLY A 464 4.46 10.60 26.93
CA GLY A 464 5.80 10.71 26.32
C GLY A 464 6.53 9.37 26.14
N GLY A 465 5.83 8.24 26.21
CA GLY A 465 6.43 6.90 26.12
C GLY A 465 7.20 6.49 27.38
N THR A 466 6.84 7.02 28.55
CA THR A 466 7.58 6.81 29.82
C THR A 466 7.48 5.38 30.38
N ASP A 467 6.47 4.61 29.98
CA ASP A 467 6.26 3.24 30.47
C ASP A 467 7.09 2.19 29.69
N GLY A 468 7.90 2.62 28.72
CA GLY A 468 8.72 1.73 27.89
C GLY A 468 10.17 2.17 27.76
N THR A 469 11.05 1.19 27.54
CA THR A 469 12.40 1.43 27.02
C THR A 469 12.29 1.73 25.53
N LEU A 470 12.49 2.99 25.16
CA LEU A 470 12.29 3.52 23.81
C LEU A 470 13.44 4.42 23.39
N THR A 471 13.79 4.37 22.11
CA THR A 471 14.62 5.33 21.39
C THR A 471 13.90 6.67 21.19
N ASP A 472 14.63 7.74 20.86
CA ASP A 472 14.04 9.06 20.63
C ASP A 472 13.06 9.03 19.43
N ASP A 473 13.41 8.36 18.34
CA ASP A 473 12.55 8.20 17.15
C ASP A 473 11.22 7.48 17.46
N GLU A 474 11.23 6.54 18.42
CA GLU A 474 10.02 5.85 18.89
C GLU A 474 9.11 6.75 19.74
N ARG A 475 9.67 7.79 20.38
CA ARG A 475 8.91 8.77 21.18
C ARG A 475 8.25 9.84 20.32
N ASP A 476 8.83 10.15 19.17
CA ASP A 476 8.29 11.13 18.23
C ASP A 476 6.90 10.73 17.72
N PHE A 477 6.01 11.72 17.59
CA PHE A 477 4.61 11.58 17.14
C PHE A 477 3.70 10.73 18.04
N LEU A 478 4.14 10.31 19.23
CA LEU A 478 3.23 9.71 20.22
C LEU A 478 2.23 10.75 20.74
N GLU A 479 0.95 10.44 20.61
CA GLU A 479 -0.13 11.25 21.17
C GLU A 479 -0.41 10.82 22.62
N GLU A 480 -0.63 11.77 23.53
CA GLU A 480 -0.86 11.48 24.95
C GLU A 480 -2.33 11.08 25.20
N GLU A 481 -2.52 10.05 26.03
CA GLU A 481 -3.85 9.58 26.44
C GLU A 481 -4.34 10.28 27.72
N ASP A 482 -5.63 10.58 27.81
CA ASP A 482 -6.26 11.00 29.06
C ASP A 482 -6.57 9.78 29.94
N GLU A 483 -5.54 9.25 30.60
CA GLU A 483 -5.64 8.02 31.39
C GLU A 483 -6.73 8.09 32.47
N THR A 484 -6.92 9.27 33.08
CA THR A 484 -7.95 9.46 34.11
C THR A 484 -9.35 9.32 33.51
N PHE A 485 -9.60 9.99 32.38
CA PHE A 485 -10.87 9.86 31.68
C PHE A 485 -11.12 8.44 31.16
N ILE A 486 -10.09 7.80 30.60
CA ILE A 486 -10.18 6.42 30.08
C ILE A 486 -10.56 5.46 31.20
N LYS A 487 -9.87 5.49 32.34
CA LYS A 487 -10.19 4.64 33.50
C LYS A 487 -11.60 4.86 34.03
N GLU A 488 -12.14 6.08 33.95
CA GLU A 488 -13.49 6.38 34.37
C GLU A 488 -14.56 5.92 33.37
N ILE A 489 -14.31 6.07 32.06
CA ILE A 489 -15.30 5.73 31.04
C ILE A 489 -15.43 4.22 30.83
N ILE A 490 -14.34 3.45 30.91
CA ILE A 490 -14.38 1.99 30.71
C ILE A 490 -15.16 1.25 31.80
N LYS A 491 -15.32 1.86 32.98
CA LYS A 491 -16.21 1.33 34.05
C LYS A 491 -17.67 1.30 33.62
N ARG A 492 -18.04 1.97 32.52
CA ARG A 492 -19.40 2.07 32.00
C ARG A 492 -19.50 1.28 30.70
N ALA A 493 -20.55 0.49 30.54
CA ALA A 493 -20.81 -0.18 29.27
C ALA A 493 -20.93 0.85 28.12
N PRO A 494 -20.37 0.57 26.92
CA PRO A 494 -20.55 1.40 25.74
C PRO A 494 -22.04 1.61 25.43
N VAL A 495 -22.45 2.87 25.31
CA VAL A 495 -23.85 3.24 25.07
C VAL A 495 -24.03 3.59 23.60
N ALA A 496 -25.00 2.93 22.95
CA ALA A 496 -25.34 3.23 21.56
C ALA A 496 -25.83 4.68 21.40
N PRO A 497 -25.45 5.36 20.31
CA PRO A 497 -25.89 6.73 20.07
C PRO A 497 -27.40 6.78 19.82
N ASN A 498 -28.02 7.92 20.14
CA ASN A 498 -29.38 8.19 19.67
C ASN A 498 -29.37 8.50 18.17
N LEU A 499 -29.93 7.59 17.37
CA LEU A 499 -29.94 7.70 15.92
C LEU A 499 -30.90 8.78 15.37
N ASP A 500 -31.75 9.38 16.20
CA ASP A 500 -32.68 10.46 15.80
C ASP A 500 -32.05 11.85 15.86
N LEU A 501 -30.94 12.03 16.60
CA LEU A 501 -30.25 13.32 16.69
C LEU A 501 -29.34 13.53 15.47
N PRO A 502 -29.20 14.75 14.93
CA PRO A 502 -28.25 14.99 13.84
C PRO A 502 -26.82 14.64 14.27
N PHE A 503 -26.02 14.12 13.33
CA PHE A 503 -24.59 13.93 13.58
C PHE A 503 -23.94 15.30 13.78
N ARG A 504 -23.11 15.40 14.83
CA ARG A 504 -22.26 16.56 15.08
C ARG A 504 -20.86 16.04 15.40
N PRO A 505 -19.84 16.38 14.59
CA PRO A 505 -18.49 15.98 14.90
C PRO A 505 -18.02 16.68 16.18
N ASP A 506 -17.18 15.98 16.93
CA ASP A 506 -16.60 16.48 18.17
C ASP A 506 -15.11 16.16 18.14
N TYR A 507 -14.32 17.09 17.60
CA TYR A 507 -12.89 16.93 17.37
C TYR A 507 -12.08 17.04 18.67
N GLY A 508 -10.83 16.59 18.59
CA GLY A 508 -9.87 16.52 19.69
C GLY A 508 -9.81 15.18 20.40
N TRP A 509 -8.67 14.90 21.05
CA TRP A 509 -8.41 13.58 21.64
C TRP A 509 -8.63 13.53 23.14
N ARG A 510 -8.16 14.54 23.86
CA ARG A 510 -8.20 14.59 25.33
C ARG A 510 -9.63 14.65 25.88
N GLY A 511 -9.90 13.91 26.95
CA GLY A 511 -11.21 13.87 27.60
C GLY A 511 -12.33 13.25 26.73
N ARG A 512 -11.96 12.48 25.70
CA ARG A 512 -12.90 11.82 24.79
C ARG A 512 -12.82 10.30 24.92
N PRO A 513 -13.88 9.56 24.55
CA PRO A 513 -13.86 8.10 24.57
C PRO A 513 -12.75 7.55 23.67
N PRO A 514 -12.02 6.51 24.12
CA PRO A 514 -10.99 5.89 23.29
C PRO A 514 -11.59 5.21 22.05
N MET A 515 -10.73 4.84 21.10
CA MET A 515 -11.15 4.33 19.79
C MET A 515 -12.02 3.07 19.90
N THR A 516 -11.56 2.07 20.66
CA THR A 516 -12.25 0.78 20.84
C THR A 516 -13.61 0.96 21.53
N TYR A 517 -13.71 1.84 22.52
CA TYR A 517 -14.97 2.20 23.17
C TYR A 517 -15.95 2.82 22.17
N THR A 518 -15.48 3.74 21.34
CA THR A 518 -16.30 4.38 20.32
C THR A 518 -16.82 3.36 19.31
N ILE A 519 -15.95 2.45 18.83
CA ILE A 519 -16.36 1.39 17.90
C ILE A 519 -17.40 0.46 18.57
N ALA A 520 -17.17 0.07 19.82
CA ALA A 520 -18.09 -0.80 20.57
C ALA A 520 -19.47 -0.14 20.74
N ALA A 521 -19.50 1.14 21.12
CA ALA A 521 -20.74 1.91 21.30
C ALA A 521 -21.56 1.99 20.01
N TYR A 522 -20.93 2.25 18.87
CA TYR A 522 -21.64 2.51 17.62
C TYR A 522 -21.90 1.25 16.79
N HIS A 523 -20.96 0.28 16.81
CA HIS A 523 -20.92 -0.84 15.86
C HIS A 523 -20.69 -2.21 16.50
N GLY A 524 -20.60 -2.29 17.84
CA GLY A 524 -20.24 -3.52 18.57
C GLY A 524 -21.01 -4.78 18.15
N ALA A 525 -22.30 -4.63 17.90
CA ALA A 525 -23.20 -5.74 17.55
C ALA A 525 -23.03 -6.31 16.13
N SER A 526 -22.39 -5.58 15.21
CA SER A 526 -22.25 -5.99 13.79
C SER A 526 -20.85 -6.37 13.37
N ILE A 527 -19.83 -5.91 14.10
CA ILE A 527 -18.43 -6.13 13.74
C ILE A 527 -18.05 -7.62 13.80
N ARG A 528 -17.35 -8.06 12.75
CA ARG A 528 -16.79 -9.40 12.56
C ARG A 528 -15.28 -9.36 12.38
N GLU A 529 -14.73 -8.29 11.81
CA GLU A 529 -13.28 -8.14 11.61
C GLU A 529 -12.80 -6.76 12.06
N LEU A 530 -11.83 -6.74 12.97
CA LEU A 530 -11.11 -5.53 13.40
C LEU A 530 -9.62 -5.67 13.08
N LYS A 531 -9.03 -4.61 12.54
CA LYS A 531 -7.58 -4.53 12.32
C LYS A 531 -7.07 -3.18 12.77
N PHE A 532 -6.14 -3.20 13.71
CA PHE A 532 -5.43 -2.04 14.20
C PHE A 532 -3.94 -2.25 13.91
N CYS A 533 -3.44 -1.59 12.88
CA CYS A 533 -2.04 -1.66 12.48
C CYS A 533 -1.36 -0.31 12.74
N GLY A 534 -0.24 -0.34 13.44
CA GLY A 534 0.56 0.82 13.85
C GLY A 534 1.40 0.42 15.07
N TYR A 535 2.71 0.63 15.01
CA TYR A 535 3.68 0.01 15.93
C TYR A 535 4.14 0.95 17.04
N LYS A 536 4.24 2.26 16.77
CA LYS A 536 4.58 3.24 17.80
C LYS A 536 3.40 3.36 18.79
N GLY A 537 3.65 3.18 20.08
CA GLY A 537 2.60 3.17 21.10
C GLY A 537 1.74 1.90 21.10
N ALA A 538 2.16 0.81 20.46
CA ALA A 538 1.41 -0.44 20.43
C ALA A 538 1.55 -1.27 21.73
N PRO A 539 0.54 -2.06 22.13
CA PRO A 539 0.64 -2.92 23.31
C PRO A 539 1.85 -3.87 23.24
N ASP A 540 2.54 -4.04 24.37
CA ASP A 540 3.59 -5.06 24.51
C ASP A 540 2.96 -6.43 24.76
N LEU A 541 3.44 -7.45 24.05
CA LEU A 541 2.91 -8.81 24.18
C LEU A 541 3.31 -9.45 25.52
N PHE A 542 4.53 -9.23 26.00
CA PHE A 542 5.06 -9.88 27.21
C PHE A 542 4.70 -9.11 28.47
N ASN A 543 4.64 -7.78 28.40
CA ASN A 543 4.37 -6.92 29.54
C ASN A 543 3.42 -5.77 29.18
N PRO A 544 2.13 -6.05 28.94
CA PRO A 544 1.16 -5.01 28.62
C PRO A 544 1.03 -3.99 29.76
N SER A 545 0.96 -2.70 29.43
CA SER A 545 0.71 -1.65 30.40
C SER A 545 -0.75 -1.64 30.86
N HIS A 546 -1.03 -1.05 32.02
CA HIS A 546 -2.41 -0.84 32.49
C HIS A 546 -3.25 0.02 31.51
N LEU A 547 -2.58 0.92 30.78
CA LEU A 547 -3.22 1.70 29.74
C LEU A 547 -3.60 0.83 28.54
N ALA A 548 -2.76 -0.14 28.16
CA ALA A 548 -3.10 -1.13 27.12
C ALA A 548 -4.35 -1.93 27.50
N GLU A 549 -4.42 -2.43 28.75
CA GLU A 549 -5.59 -3.14 29.27
C GLU A 549 -6.85 -2.26 29.15
N SER A 550 -6.76 -0.99 29.57
CA SER A 550 -7.87 -0.04 29.53
C SER A 550 -8.33 0.29 28.11
N LEU A 551 -7.41 0.41 27.16
CA LEU A 551 -7.71 0.69 25.75
C LEU A 551 -8.26 -0.54 25.02
N LEU A 552 -7.98 -1.75 25.47
CA LEU A 552 -8.45 -2.99 24.84
C LEU A 552 -9.71 -3.57 25.49
N ASP A 553 -10.01 -3.23 26.75
CA ASP A 553 -11.20 -3.71 27.49
C ASP A 553 -12.52 -3.62 26.72
N PRO A 554 -12.80 -2.53 25.95
CA PRO A 554 -14.04 -2.45 25.17
C PRO A 554 -14.19 -3.54 24.09
N LEU A 555 -13.13 -4.28 23.76
CA LEU A 555 -13.19 -5.42 22.84
C LEU A 555 -14.09 -6.57 23.35
N LEU A 556 -14.40 -6.60 24.64
CA LEU A 556 -15.38 -7.52 25.22
C LEU A 556 -16.81 -7.31 24.69
N HIS A 557 -17.10 -6.16 24.08
CA HIS A 557 -18.42 -5.81 23.56
C HIS A 557 -18.65 -6.20 22.09
N PHE A 558 -17.79 -7.05 21.51
CA PHE A 558 -17.95 -7.59 20.15
C PHE A 558 -18.34 -9.07 20.18
N PRO A 559 -19.63 -9.43 20.33
CA PRO A 559 -20.07 -10.83 20.44
C PRO A 559 -19.92 -11.61 19.12
N ARG A 560 -19.79 -10.90 18.00
CA ARG A 560 -19.71 -11.46 16.64
C ARG A 560 -18.30 -11.42 16.04
N LEU A 561 -17.29 -11.04 16.82
CA LEU A 561 -15.92 -10.92 16.33
C LEU A 561 -15.38 -12.28 15.88
N GLU A 562 -14.92 -12.37 14.64
CA GLU A 562 -14.34 -13.57 14.03
C GLU A 562 -12.84 -13.40 13.82
N ALA A 563 -12.38 -12.16 13.60
CA ALA A 563 -10.98 -11.86 13.38
C ALA A 563 -10.57 -10.53 14.04
N LEU A 564 -9.49 -10.57 14.80
CA LEU A 564 -8.83 -9.41 15.40
C LEU A 564 -7.37 -9.39 14.96
N THR A 565 -6.89 -8.27 14.43
CA THR A 565 -5.47 -8.05 14.15
C THR A 565 -4.97 -6.86 14.95
N LEU A 566 -3.92 -7.07 15.73
CA LEU A 566 -3.23 -6.01 16.47
C LEU A 566 -1.75 -5.99 16.06
N SER A 567 -1.23 -4.79 15.79
CA SER A 567 0.19 -4.54 15.95
C SER A 567 0.55 -4.68 17.43
N LEU A 568 1.59 -5.44 17.75
CA LEU A 568 2.12 -5.61 19.09
C LEU A 568 3.62 -5.34 19.10
N LYS A 569 4.10 -4.73 20.19
CA LYS A 569 5.54 -4.67 20.50
C LYS A 569 5.98 -6.04 21.01
N LEU A 570 7.14 -6.47 20.53
CA LEU A 570 7.82 -7.67 21.01
C LEU A 570 9.20 -7.25 21.50
N ASP A 571 9.35 -7.08 22.82
CA ASP A 571 10.62 -6.66 23.40
C ASP A 571 11.68 -7.76 23.27
N THR A 572 12.76 -7.47 22.55
CA THR A 572 13.92 -8.35 22.37
C THR A 572 15.15 -7.86 23.12
N SER A 573 15.00 -6.85 23.99
CA SER A 573 16.12 -6.29 24.73
C SER A 573 16.66 -7.29 25.77
N HIS A 574 17.98 -7.42 25.81
CA HIS A 574 18.68 -8.19 26.83
C HIS A 574 20.02 -7.52 27.16
N GLY A 575 20.20 -7.12 28.42
CA GLY A 575 21.31 -6.25 28.79
C GLY A 575 21.17 -4.87 28.13
N ASN A 576 22.18 -4.45 27.35
CA ASN A 576 22.22 -3.14 26.68
C ASN A 576 22.03 -3.23 25.15
N ALA A 577 21.51 -4.36 24.65
CA ALA A 577 21.35 -4.61 23.21
C ALA A 577 19.96 -5.15 22.89
N THR A 578 19.49 -4.86 21.68
CA THR A 578 18.35 -5.53 21.04
C THR A 578 18.84 -6.74 20.26
N HIS A 579 18.01 -7.78 20.16
CA HIS A 579 18.41 -9.06 19.58
C HIS A 579 17.44 -9.57 18.49
N ASP A 580 16.79 -8.65 17.78
CA ASP A 580 15.82 -8.94 16.71
C ASP A 580 16.33 -9.97 15.70
N ASP A 581 17.57 -9.82 15.22
CA ASP A 581 18.17 -10.72 14.24
C ASP A 581 18.27 -12.16 14.73
N SER A 582 18.57 -12.36 16.02
CA SER A 582 18.66 -13.69 16.61
C SER A 582 17.29 -14.36 16.70
N VAL A 583 16.27 -13.59 17.08
CA VAL A 583 14.88 -14.05 17.10
C VAL A 583 14.44 -14.42 15.69
N ILE A 584 14.65 -13.54 14.72
CA ILE A 584 14.21 -13.78 13.34
C ILE A 584 14.95 -14.96 12.71
N ALA A 585 16.25 -15.10 12.97
CA ALA A 585 17.03 -16.25 12.52
C ALA A 585 16.46 -17.56 13.09
N SER A 586 16.04 -17.58 14.35
CA SER A 586 15.42 -18.75 14.98
C SER A 586 14.13 -19.19 14.30
N TRP A 587 13.31 -18.25 13.81
CA TRP A 587 12.06 -18.56 13.09
C TRP A 587 12.29 -19.05 11.67
N LEU A 588 13.30 -18.51 10.99
CA LEU A 588 13.56 -18.81 9.58
C LEU A 588 14.42 -20.07 9.38
N ALA A 589 15.34 -20.37 10.28
CA ALA A 589 16.27 -21.49 10.15
C ALA A 589 15.58 -22.86 9.97
N PRO A 590 14.54 -23.23 10.77
CA PRO A 590 13.85 -24.51 10.60
C PRO A 590 13.11 -24.65 9.27
N ARG A 591 12.82 -23.54 8.59
CA ARG A 591 12.09 -23.52 7.31
C ARG A 591 13.01 -23.72 6.10
N ASN A 592 14.32 -23.65 6.29
CA ASN A 592 15.29 -23.85 5.22
C ASN A 592 15.89 -25.26 5.28
N PRO A 593 15.60 -26.16 4.33
CA PRO A 593 16.11 -27.53 4.33
C PRO A 593 17.63 -27.63 4.16
N THR A 594 18.30 -26.53 3.79
CA THR A 594 19.76 -26.46 3.64
C THR A 594 20.48 -25.99 4.90
N THR A 595 19.75 -25.55 5.92
CA THR A 595 20.35 -25.04 7.16
C THR A 595 20.82 -26.21 8.04
N THR A 596 22.10 -26.19 8.42
CA THR A 596 22.74 -27.16 9.33
C THR A 596 22.78 -26.67 10.78
N ALA A 597 21.99 -25.66 11.13
CA ALA A 597 21.98 -25.07 12.46
C ALA A 597 21.58 -26.12 13.50
N LEU A 598 22.48 -26.38 14.45
CA LEU A 598 22.23 -27.26 15.57
C LEU A 598 21.26 -26.56 16.53
N VAL A 599 20.07 -27.13 16.72
CA VAL A 599 19.14 -26.70 17.77
C VAL A 599 19.73 -27.13 19.10
N ALA A 600 20.03 -26.18 19.99
CA ALA A 600 20.48 -26.50 21.35
C ALA A 600 19.37 -27.28 22.08
N ALA A 601 19.73 -28.29 22.86
CA ALA A 601 18.74 -29.05 23.63
C ALA A 601 18.05 -28.11 24.65
N PRO A 602 16.71 -28.18 24.80
CA PRO A 602 15.97 -27.33 25.75
C PRO A 602 16.57 -27.41 27.15
N GLY A 603 16.81 -26.26 27.80
CA GLY A 603 17.35 -26.21 29.17
C GLY A 603 18.85 -26.43 29.32
N SER A 604 19.62 -26.51 28.23
CA SER A 604 21.09 -26.61 28.28
C SER A 604 21.81 -25.26 28.44
N ALA A 605 21.10 -24.15 28.22
CA ALA A 605 21.63 -22.81 28.32
C ALA A 605 21.62 -22.26 29.77
N PRO A 606 22.61 -21.43 30.17
CA PRO A 606 22.59 -20.77 31.47
C PRO A 606 21.31 -19.94 31.69
N PRO A 607 20.77 -19.87 32.93
CA PRO A 607 19.48 -19.22 33.22
C PRO A 607 19.36 -17.78 32.71
N ASP A 608 20.42 -16.98 32.83
CA ASP A 608 20.43 -15.56 32.45
C ASP A 608 21.02 -15.31 31.05
N SER A 609 21.14 -16.35 30.22
CA SER A 609 21.71 -16.20 28.88
C SER A 609 20.66 -15.83 27.83
N TRP A 610 21.06 -15.08 26.80
CA TRP A 610 20.22 -14.83 25.62
C TRP A 610 19.70 -16.12 24.98
N ALA A 611 20.51 -17.18 24.96
CA ALA A 611 20.08 -18.50 24.45
C ALA A 611 18.89 -19.08 25.23
N ARG A 612 18.78 -18.81 26.53
CA ARG A 612 17.62 -19.18 27.34
C ARG A 612 16.42 -18.28 27.06
N GLN A 613 16.66 -16.98 26.83
CA GLN A 613 15.61 -16.02 26.47
C GLN A 613 14.96 -16.34 25.12
N LEU A 614 15.73 -16.85 24.14
CA LEU A 614 15.22 -17.27 22.83
C LEU A 614 14.08 -18.31 22.92
N GLU A 615 14.01 -19.11 23.98
CA GLU A 615 12.91 -20.07 24.19
C GLU A 615 11.54 -19.38 24.30
N TYR A 616 11.48 -18.13 24.77
CA TYR A 616 10.24 -17.33 24.83
C TYR A 616 9.77 -16.83 23.46
N PHE A 617 10.63 -16.90 22.46
CA PHE A 617 10.32 -16.51 21.09
C PHE A 617 10.00 -17.72 20.21
N GLU A 618 10.03 -18.94 20.75
CA GLU A 618 9.61 -20.13 20.02
C GLU A 618 8.15 -19.98 19.55
N PRO A 619 7.80 -20.35 18.30
CA PRO A 619 6.47 -20.15 17.74
C PRO A 619 5.31 -20.64 18.61
N GLU A 620 5.47 -21.82 19.24
CA GLU A 620 4.45 -22.39 20.12
C GLU A 620 4.30 -21.60 21.43
N TYR A 621 5.42 -21.14 22.02
CA TYR A 621 5.38 -20.30 23.22
C TYR A 621 4.70 -18.95 22.93
N LEU A 622 5.06 -18.31 21.82
CA LEU A 622 4.42 -17.08 21.37
C LEU A 622 2.93 -17.28 21.09
N ALA A 623 2.53 -18.42 20.52
CA ALA A 623 1.12 -18.72 20.26
C ALA A 623 0.32 -18.79 21.56
N TRP A 624 0.83 -19.49 22.58
CA TRP A 624 0.20 -19.52 23.90
C TRP A 624 0.18 -18.16 24.58
N THR A 625 1.26 -17.39 24.49
CA THR A 625 1.34 -16.03 25.03
C THR A 625 0.31 -15.11 24.37
N ALA A 626 0.18 -15.17 23.04
CA ALA A 626 -0.82 -14.41 22.29
C ALA A 626 -2.25 -14.81 22.67
N VAL A 627 -2.53 -16.09 22.92
CA VAL A 627 -3.82 -16.55 23.44
C VAL A 627 -4.09 -15.98 24.83
N TRP A 628 -3.11 -16.01 25.74
CA TRP A 628 -3.26 -15.47 27.09
C TRP A 628 -3.44 -13.96 27.09
N PHE A 629 -2.72 -13.24 26.24
CA PHE A 629 -2.94 -11.82 26.02
C PHE A 629 -4.37 -11.54 25.54
N ALA A 630 -4.83 -12.25 24.50
CA ALA A 630 -6.12 -11.99 23.90
C ALA A 630 -7.32 -12.45 24.75
N GLN A 631 -7.13 -13.37 25.71
CA GLN A 631 -8.23 -14.01 26.43
C GLN A 631 -9.11 -13.02 27.21
N ASP A 632 -8.49 -11.95 27.72
CA ASP A 632 -9.14 -10.96 28.58
C ASP A 632 -9.90 -9.90 27.78
N PHE A 633 -9.66 -9.84 26.47
CA PHE A 633 -10.26 -8.85 25.57
C PHE A 633 -11.28 -9.46 24.59
N LEU A 634 -11.43 -10.79 24.59
CA LEU A 634 -12.37 -11.49 23.71
C LEU A 634 -13.63 -11.95 24.46
N SER A 635 -14.78 -11.50 23.98
CA SER A 635 -16.09 -11.89 24.52
C SER A 635 -16.26 -13.42 24.55
N ALA A 636 -17.00 -13.91 25.55
CA ALA A 636 -17.27 -15.34 25.67
C ALA A 636 -18.09 -15.85 24.47
N GLU A 637 -19.00 -15.02 23.96
CA GLU A 637 -19.81 -15.28 22.78
C GLU A 637 -18.95 -15.47 21.53
N ALA A 638 -17.99 -14.56 21.29
CA ALA A 638 -17.09 -14.66 20.15
C ALA A 638 -16.22 -15.93 20.20
N ARG A 639 -15.65 -16.25 21.38
CA ARG A 639 -14.81 -17.45 21.56
C ARG A 639 -15.58 -18.77 21.43
N ARG A 640 -16.89 -18.77 21.67
CA ARG A 640 -17.75 -19.97 21.53
C ARG A 640 -18.19 -20.24 20.10
N GLN A 641 -17.93 -19.32 19.16
CA GLN A 641 -18.27 -19.54 17.76
C GLN A 641 -17.47 -20.72 17.16
N PRO A 642 -17.99 -21.42 16.14
CA PRO A 642 -17.26 -22.48 15.46
C PRO A 642 -15.91 -21.97 14.92
N GLY A 643 -14.81 -22.61 15.33
CA GLY A 643 -13.46 -22.19 14.95
C GLY A 643 -12.83 -21.09 15.82
N GLY A 644 -13.58 -20.57 16.81
CA GLY A 644 -13.12 -19.51 17.71
C GLY A 644 -12.89 -18.17 17.00
N VAL A 645 -12.11 -17.29 17.63
CA VAL A 645 -11.68 -16.01 17.06
C VAL A 645 -10.27 -16.16 16.51
N ARG A 646 -10.04 -15.76 15.26
CA ARG A 646 -8.67 -15.64 14.74
C ARG A 646 -8.03 -14.35 15.26
N PHE A 647 -7.12 -14.48 16.22
CA PHE A 647 -6.29 -13.38 16.68
C PHE A 647 -4.97 -13.38 15.92
N ARG A 648 -4.62 -12.24 15.32
CA ARG A 648 -3.37 -12.04 14.61
C ARG A 648 -2.54 -11.01 15.35
N ALA A 649 -1.45 -11.48 15.96
CA ALA A 649 -0.39 -10.65 16.49
C ALA A 649 0.58 -10.30 15.36
N SER A 650 0.77 -9.02 15.10
CA SER A 650 1.65 -8.51 14.05
C SER A 650 2.80 -7.76 14.70
N PHE A 651 4.02 -8.24 14.51
CA PHE A 651 5.24 -7.68 15.08
C PHE A 651 6.02 -6.92 14.01
N CYS A 652 6.64 -5.80 14.38
CA CYS A 652 7.63 -5.10 13.56
C CYS A 652 8.99 -5.34 14.22
N MET A 653 9.90 -6.02 13.51
CA MET A 653 11.20 -6.42 14.06
C MET A 653 12.31 -6.31 13.01
N GLY A 654 13.52 -6.09 13.50
CA GLY A 654 14.75 -5.98 12.72
C GLY A 654 15.04 -4.54 12.30
N ASP A 655 16.29 -4.28 11.92
CA ASP A 655 16.83 -2.94 11.61
C ASP A 655 16.06 -2.20 10.51
N TRP A 656 15.27 -2.93 9.72
CA TRP A 656 14.46 -2.39 8.62
C TRP A 656 12.94 -2.47 8.87
N GLY A 657 12.48 -3.00 10.00
CA GLY A 657 11.06 -3.03 10.38
C GLY A 657 10.21 -4.15 9.78
N GLY A 658 10.79 -5.35 9.62
CA GLY A 658 10.12 -6.52 9.05
C GLY A 658 8.82 -6.88 9.77
N ILE A 659 7.74 -7.14 9.02
CA ILE A 659 6.46 -7.56 9.61
C ILE A 659 6.37 -9.08 9.68
N PHE A 660 6.20 -9.58 10.89
CA PHE A 660 5.92 -10.97 11.19
C PHE A 660 4.52 -11.11 11.78
N ASP A 661 3.67 -11.93 11.15
CA ASP A 661 2.34 -12.22 11.69
C ASP A 661 2.33 -13.60 12.33
N LEU A 662 1.80 -13.68 13.54
CA LEU A 662 1.40 -14.90 14.20
C LEU A 662 -0.13 -14.96 14.25
N ASP A 663 -0.72 -15.90 13.53
CA ASP A 663 -2.15 -16.21 13.60
C ASP A 663 -2.38 -17.27 14.67
N VAL A 664 -3.29 -17.01 15.62
CA VAL A 664 -3.78 -18.00 16.59
C VAL A 664 -5.30 -18.06 16.55
N TRP A 665 -5.86 -19.24 16.79
CA TRP A 665 -7.31 -19.43 16.88
C TRP A 665 -7.70 -19.62 18.34
N VAL A 666 -8.38 -18.62 18.91
CA VAL A 666 -8.76 -18.56 20.32
C VAL A 666 -10.18 -19.12 20.49
N GLY A 667 -10.28 -20.32 21.07
CA GLY A 667 -11.55 -20.97 21.37
C GLY A 667 -11.98 -20.86 22.83
N CYS A 668 -13.06 -21.56 23.17
CA CYS A 668 -13.56 -21.71 24.55
C CYS A 668 -13.51 -23.20 24.95
N GLY A 669 -12.74 -23.52 26.00
CA GLY A 669 -12.66 -24.87 26.56
C GLY A 669 -13.86 -25.22 27.45
N GLY A 670 -13.94 -26.47 27.92
CA GLY A 670 -15.05 -26.96 28.75
C GLY A 670 -15.24 -26.23 30.09
N SER A 671 -14.21 -25.52 30.58
CA SER A 671 -14.25 -24.67 31.78
C SER A 671 -14.58 -23.20 31.49
N GLY A 672 -14.89 -22.83 30.25
CA GLY A 672 -15.09 -21.44 29.83
C GLY A 672 -13.80 -20.66 29.56
N LYS A 673 -12.63 -21.22 29.88
CA LYS A 673 -11.32 -20.59 29.65
C LYS A 673 -10.94 -20.56 28.17
N ALA A 674 -10.10 -19.60 27.79
CA ALA A 674 -9.52 -19.56 26.45
C ALA A 674 -8.65 -20.80 26.21
N VAL A 675 -8.70 -21.34 25.00
CA VAL A 675 -7.85 -22.44 24.56
C VAL A 675 -7.27 -22.15 23.19
N LEU A 676 -6.03 -22.55 22.96
CA LEU A 676 -5.40 -22.53 21.65
C LEU A 676 -5.98 -23.67 20.79
N LEU A 677 -6.69 -23.33 19.71
CA LEU A 677 -7.22 -24.31 18.75
C LEU A 677 -6.20 -24.67 17.66
N GLY A 678 -5.26 -23.78 17.40
CA GLY A 678 -4.21 -23.90 16.40
C GLY A 678 -3.47 -22.57 16.25
N PHE A 679 -2.31 -22.60 15.58
CA PHE A 679 -1.56 -21.41 15.23
C PHE A 679 -0.79 -21.58 13.93
N GLU A 680 -0.42 -20.45 13.32
CA GLU A 680 0.44 -20.37 12.15
C GLU A 680 1.36 -19.15 12.22
N GLY A 681 2.65 -19.36 11.98
CA GLY A 681 3.68 -18.33 12.06
C GLY A 681 4.53 -18.40 13.33
N PRO A 682 5.37 -17.37 13.61
CA PRO A 682 5.42 -16.07 12.92
C PRO A 682 5.85 -16.15 11.45
N ARG A 683 5.08 -15.58 10.51
CA ARG A 683 5.36 -15.59 9.06
C ARG A 683 5.69 -14.20 8.53
N GLU A 684 6.69 -14.08 7.67
CA GLU A 684 6.96 -12.81 6.96
C GLU A 684 5.87 -12.52 5.91
N GLU A 685 5.63 -11.23 5.59
CA GLU A 685 4.70 -10.77 4.55
C GLU A 685 4.86 -11.46 3.19
N SER A 686 6.11 -11.77 2.82
CA SER A 686 6.52 -12.27 1.51
C SER A 686 6.31 -13.78 1.32
N GLU A 687 6.07 -14.53 2.41
CA GLU A 687 5.92 -15.98 2.36
C GLU A 687 4.76 -16.41 1.44
N GLU A 688 4.98 -17.48 0.66
CA GLU A 688 4.07 -17.89 -0.43
C GLU A 688 2.64 -18.13 0.05
N GLY A 689 2.47 -18.86 1.16
CA GLY A 689 1.15 -19.14 1.76
C GLY A 689 0.40 -17.86 2.12
N ARG A 690 1.06 -16.94 2.82
CA ARG A 690 0.50 -15.63 3.21
C ARG A 690 0.17 -14.77 2.01
N ARG A 691 1.07 -14.72 1.02
CA ARG A 691 0.84 -13.99 -0.22
C ARG A 691 -0.41 -14.53 -0.90
N ARG A 692 -0.50 -15.86 -1.09
CA ARG A 692 -1.63 -16.55 -1.72
C ARG A 692 -2.95 -16.28 -0.99
N GLU A 693 -3.00 -16.42 0.34
CA GLU A 693 -4.17 -16.09 1.16
C GLU A 693 -4.64 -14.64 0.92
N LYS A 694 -3.70 -13.69 0.96
CA LYS A 694 -4.01 -12.27 0.69
C LYS A 694 -4.51 -12.03 -0.73
N LEU A 695 -4.11 -12.84 -1.71
CA LEU A 695 -4.62 -12.72 -3.08
C LEU A 695 -6.04 -13.26 -3.17
N VAL A 696 -6.29 -14.44 -2.59
CA VAL A 696 -7.58 -15.14 -2.64
C VAL A 696 -8.67 -14.40 -1.85
N GLY A 697 -8.33 -13.84 -0.69
CA GLY A 697 -9.29 -13.19 0.20
C GLY A 697 -9.73 -11.78 -0.22
N ARG A 698 -9.14 -11.17 -1.27
CA ARG A 698 -9.51 -9.82 -1.70
C ARG A 698 -10.83 -9.84 -2.48
N ARG A 699 -11.82 -9.09 -1.97
CA ARG A 699 -13.15 -8.90 -2.61
C ARG A 699 -13.11 -8.14 -3.95
N TRP A 700 -11.94 -7.68 -4.40
CA TRP A 700 -11.76 -6.78 -5.55
C TRP A 700 -12.06 -7.43 -6.90
N PHE A 701 -12.21 -8.75 -6.95
CA PHE A 701 -12.54 -9.47 -8.18
C PHE A 701 -14.04 -9.55 -8.49
N GLY A 702 -14.88 -8.81 -7.74
CA GLY A 702 -16.31 -9.09 -7.68
C GLY A 702 -16.54 -10.37 -6.88
N SER A 703 -17.69 -10.47 -6.22
CA SER A 703 -18.10 -11.67 -5.49
C SER A 703 -18.09 -12.90 -6.42
N GLY A 704 -17.04 -13.73 -6.40
CA GLY A 704 -17.03 -14.94 -7.24
C GLY A 704 -15.75 -15.73 -7.46
N LEU A 705 -14.55 -15.24 -7.12
CA LEU A 705 -13.32 -16.04 -7.33
C LEU A 705 -13.15 -17.11 -6.22
N ARG A 706 -13.95 -18.18 -6.29
CA ARG A 706 -13.55 -19.49 -5.73
C ARG A 706 -12.55 -20.08 -6.72
N LEU A 707 -11.26 -19.97 -6.45
CA LEU A 707 -10.28 -20.82 -7.13
C LEU A 707 -10.58 -22.27 -6.71
N GLY A 708 -10.91 -23.12 -7.67
CA GLY A 708 -10.99 -24.55 -7.44
C GLY A 708 -9.65 -25.05 -6.89
N GLY A 709 -9.72 -25.92 -5.89
CA GLY A 709 -8.57 -26.47 -5.16
C GLY A 709 -7.59 -27.22 -6.05
#